data_AF-A0A564RU21-F1
#
_entry.id   AF-A0A564RU21-F1
#
_cell.length_a   1.000
_cell.length_b   1.000
_cell.length_c   1.000
_cell.angle_alpha   90.00
_cell.angle_beta   90.00
_cell.angle_gamma   90.00
#
_symmetry.space_group_name_H-M   'P 1'
#
loop_
_entity.id
_entity.type
_entity.pdbx_description
1 polymer ?
#
loop_
_entity_poly.entity_id
_entity_poly.type
_entity_poly.pdbx_seq_one_letter_code
_entity_poly.pdbx_strand_id
1 'polypeptide(L)'
;MIRVAIDGPAGVGKSSTSKALAKYFGYAYLDTGAMYRACAWWCLKQGIDLDAETVDERVITEAVGEFFTGDHFDISVDPDNPRVFADDEDISEAIRSSEVSSHVSKVSNVIPVRNVLIAAQRAYIAREASADSFSGGLGIVAEGRDITTVVSPDAEVRVLLTAREEVRQARRTGQAVKGVGAEDVAARDKADSKVTSFLTAADGVTTIDNSDLDFAHTLDLLIGLVEDAIENQEYEQYAANLEGYELDEGDEDLISGRGFTEGARKAGPKPVGVLAVVGRPNVGKSSLVNRILGRRAAVVEDTPGVTRDRVSYDAEWAGTDFKLVDTGGWEADVEGIESAIASQAQVAVTLADAVVFVVDGQVGMTTTDERIVKMLRAAGKPIVLAVNKIDDQASEYLAAEFWKLGLGEPYSISAMHGRGVGDLLDVALDKLKQAEKTSGYLTPSGLRRVALVGRPNVGKSSLLNQLAREERAVVNDLAGTTRDPVDEIVNIDGEDWLFIDTAGIKRRQHKLTGAEYYSSLRTQAAIERCELALILFDASQPVSDQDLKVMSTAVDAGRAIVLVFNKWDAMDEFDKQRLERLWNTEFDRVMWAERVNLSAKTGWHTNRLTRAMDKALESWDQRIPTGKLNAFLGKIQAAHPHPLRGGKQPRILFATQASTRPPRFVIFATGFLEHGYRRYIERSLREEFGFEGTPIQISVNIREKKKRK
;
A
#
# COMPACT_ATOMS: atom_id res chain seq x y z
N MET A 1 -7.10 23.51 8.25
CA MET A 1 -7.35 22.75 9.48
C MET A 1 -7.95 21.41 9.12
N ILE A 2 -7.68 20.37 9.91
CA ILE A 2 -8.33 19.06 9.80
C ILE A 2 -9.41 18.93 10.87
N ARG A 3 -10.61 18.48 10.48
CA ARG A 3 -11.72 18.17 11.38
C ARG A 3 -11.86 16.66 11.47
N VAL A 4 -11.82 16.16 12.70
CA VAL A 4 -12.00 14.74 13.01
C VAL A 4 -13.30 14.57 13.77
N ALA A 5 -14.26 13.89 13.15
CA ALA A 5 -15.56 13.57 13.73
C ALA A 5 -15.60 12.10 14.16
N ILE A 6 -15.81 11.84 15.45
CA ILE A 6 -15.85 10.48 16.01
C ILE A 6 -17.21 10.23 16.68
N ASP A 7 -17.99 9.31 16.11
CA ASP A 7 -19.23 8.82 16.68
C ASP A 7 -19.08 7.41 17.23
N GLY A 8 -20.05 6.98 18.03
CA GLY A 8 -20.20 5.59 18.45
C GLY A 8 -21.07 5.44 19.70
N PRO A 9 -21.31 4.22 20.17
CA PRO A 9 -22.10 3.99 21.38
C PRO A 9 -21.29 4.22 22.66
N ALA A 10 -21.95 4.13 23.82
CA ALA A 10 -21.26 4.22 25.10
C ALA A 10 -20.34 3.00 25.34
N GLY A 11 -19.21 3.20 26.02
CA GLY A 11 -18.29 2.12 26.41
C GLY A 11 -17.30 1.63 25.35
N VAL A 12 -17.28 2.22 24.15
CA VAL A 12 -16.32 1.84 23.08
C VAL A 12 -14.95 2.53 23.20
N GLY A 13 -14.77 3.45 24.14
CA GLY A 13 -13.49 4.14 24.38
C GLY A 13 -13.31 5.47 23.65
N LYS A 14 -14.37 6.03 23.03
CA LYS A 14 -14.32 7.27 22.22
C LYS A 14 -13.58 8.42 22.91
N SER A 15 -13.91 8.74 24.16
CA SER A 15 -13.32 9.90 24.84
C SER A 15 -11.83 9.72 25.10
N SER A 16 -11.42 8.52 25.49
CA SER A 16 -10.00 8.22 25.74
C SER A 16 -9.20 8.29 24.45
N THR A 17 -9.71 7.68 23.37
CA THR A 17 -9.00 7.64 22.09
C THR A 17 -9.00 9.01 21.40
N SER A 18 -10.11 9.76 21.45
CA SER A 18 -10.22 11.11 20.87
C SER A 18 -9.26 12.09 21.54
N LYS A 19 -9.11 12.05 22.87
CA LYS A 19 -8.14 12.87 23.60
C LYS A 19 -6.71 12.52 23.22
N ALA A 20 -6.38 11.23 23.16
CA ALA A 20 -5.04 10.79 22.79
C ALA A 20 -4.70 11.19 21.35
N LEU A 21 -5.65 11.06 20.43
CA LEU A 21 -5.52 11.51 19.05
C LEU A 21 -5.30 13.02 18.97
N ALA A 22 -6.08 13.80 19.70
CA ALA A 22 -5.93 15.25 19.75
C ALA A 22 -4.54 15.66 20.27
N LYS A 23 -4.05 15.01 21.35
CA LYS A 23 -2.69 15.25 21.88
C LYS A 23 -1.60 14.88 20.89
N TYR A 24 -1.77 13.77 20.16
CA TYR A 24 -0.79 13.31 19.17
C TYR A 24 -0.54 14.37 18.08
N PHE A 25 -1.61 14.99 17.58
CA PHE A 25 -1.52 16.00 16.51
C PHE A 25 -1.46 17.45 17.00
N GLY A 26 -1.56 17.70 18.32
CA GLY A 26 -1.70 19.05 18.87
C GLY A 26 -3.03 19.73 18.47
N TYR A 27 -4.08 18.94 18.26
CA TYR A 27 -5.41 19.43 17.91
C TYR A 27 -6.21 19.78 19.17
N ALA A 28 -7.22 20.63 18.98
CA ALA A 28 -8.27 20.85 19.97
C ALA A 28 -9.12 19.59 20.16
N TYR A 29 -9.75 19.44 21.32
CA TYR A 29 -10.65 18.33 21.64
C TYR A 29 -12.00 18.85 22.16
N LEU A 30 -13.09 18.38 21.57
CA LEU A 30 -14.46 18.76 21.93
C LEU A 30 -15.29 17.55 22.39
N ASP A 31 -15.57 17.47 23.70
CA ASP A 31 -16.55 16.53 24.28
C ASP A 31 -17.96 17.11 24.13
N THR A 32 -18.61 16.83 23.01
CA THR A 32 -19.99 17.32 22.80
C THR A 32 -20.98 16.73 23.82
N GLY A 33 -20.70 15.53 24.33
CA GLY A 33 -21.50 14.89 25.39
C GLY A 33 -21.53 15.72 26.67
N ALA A 34 -20.46 16.46 26.97
CA ALA A 34 -20.42 17.38 28.10
C ALA A 34 -21.36 18.58 27.92
N MET A 35 -21.51 19.10 26.69
CA MET A 35 -22.44 20.19 26.37
C MET A 35 -23.90 19.77 26.62
N TYR A 36 -24.27 18.56 26.19
CA TYR A 36 -25.60 18.01 26.44
C TYR A 36 -25.88 17.85 27.95
N ARG A 37 -24.89 17.38 28.72
CA ARG A 37 -25.02 17.27 30.19
C ARG A 37 -25.08 18.64 30.88
N ALA A 38 -24.33 19.62 30.39
CA ALA A 38 -24.37 20.99 30.90
C ALA A 38 -25.75 21.63 30.71
N CYS A 39 -26.43 21.39 29.58
CA CYS A 39 -27.80 21.87 29.38
C CYS A 39 -28.78 21.28 30.39
N ALA A 40 -28.70 19.98 30.65
CA ALA A 40 -29.56 19.32 31.64
C ALA A 40 -29.26 19.83 33.05
N TRP A 41 -27.98 19.99 33.40
CA TRP A 41 -27.58 20.59 34.67
C TRP A 41 -28.07 22.04 34.82
N TRP A 42 -27.99 22.85 33.77
CA TRP A 42 -28.46 24.23 33.77
C TRP A 42 -29.96 24.31 34.01
N CYS A 43 -30.75 23.46 33.33
CA CYS A 43 -32.19 23.41 33.57
C CYS A 43 -32.52 23.08 35.03
N LEU A 44 -31.82 22.12 35.63
CA LEU A 44 -31.97 21.77 37.05
C LEU A 44 -31.54 22.93 37.97
N LYS A 45 -30.43 23.63 37.67
CA LYS A 45 -29.98 24.82 38.42
C LYS A 45 -31.02 25.94 38.39
N GLN A 46 -31.71 26.12 37.26
CA GLN A 46 -32.80 27.09 37.12
C GLN A 46 -34.12 26.64 37.76
N GLY A 47 -34.15 25.47 38.41
CA GLY A 47 -35.33 24.95 39.10
C GLY A 47 -36.42 24.42 38.16
N ILE A 48 -36.07 24.08 36.91
CA ILE A 48 -37.00 23.46 35.97
C ILE A 48 -37.24 22.01 36.40
N ASP A 49 -38.49 21.68 36.71
CA ASP A 49 -38.90 20.30 37.03
C ASP A 49 -38.97 19.46 35.76
N LEU A 50 -37.87 18.74 35.49
CA LEU A 50 -37.77 17.83 34.35
C LEU A 50 -38.46 16.47 34.59
N ASP A 51 -38.96 16.20 35.80
CA ASP A 51 -39.70 14.97 36.16
C ASP A 51 -41.22 15.14 36.05
N ALA A 52 -41.71 16.35 35.80
CA ALA A 52 -43.13 16.62 35.60
C ALA A 52 -43.73 15.79 34.44
N GLU A 53 -44.99 15.36 34.59
CA GLU A 53 -45.72 14.58 33.56
C GLU A 53 -45.78 15.29 32.19
N THR A 54 -45.77 16.63 32.21
CA THR A 54 -45.66 17.48 31.03
C THR A 54 -44.70 18.64 31.35
N VAL A 55 -43.56 18.67 30.69
CA VAL A 55 -42.61 19.79 30.78
C VAL A 55 -42.84 20.75 29.61
N ASP A 56 -42.92 22.05 29.88
CA ASP A 56 -43.05 23.05 28.82
C ASP A 56 -41.71 23.18 28.07
N GLU A 57 -41.66 22.65 26.84
CA GLU A 57 -40.49 22.71 25.96
C GLU A 57 -40.02 24.15 25.68
N ARG A 58 -40.91 25.16 25.79
CA ARG A 58 -40.53 26.58 25.63
C ARG A 58 -39.61 27.05 26.75
N VAL A 59 -39.91 26.67 27.99
CA VAL A 59 -39.11 27.04 29.16
C VAL A 59 -37.72 26.41 29.09
N ILE A 60 -37.64 25.14 28.67
CA ILE A 60 -36.34 24.48 28.42
C ILE A 60 -35.57 25.20 27.31
N THR A 61 -36.25 25.55 26.22
CA THR A 61 -35.62 26.21 25.07
C THR A 61 -35.08 27.59 25.43
N GLU A 62 -35.86 28.40 26.18
CA GLU A 62 -35.44 29.72 26.65
C GLU A 62 -34.24 29.61 27.60
N ALA A 63 -34.29 28.72 28.58
CA ALA A 63 -33.19 28.53 29.53
C ALA A 63 -31.89 28.06 28.87
N VAL A 64 -31.97 27.11 27.93
CA VAL A 64 -30.78 26.65 27.18
C VAL A 64 -30.30 27.71 26.18
N GLY A 65 -31.23 28.45 25.56
CA GLY A 65 -30.89 29.58 24.71
C GLY A 65 -30.07 30.62 25.47
N GLU A 66 -30.58 31.08 26.61
CA GLU A 66 -29.89 32.01 27.51
C GLU A 66 -28.52 31.46 27.93
N PHE A 67 -28.42 30.17 28.27
CA PHE A 67 -27.15 29.56 28.67
C PHE A 67 -26.02 29.73 27.63
N PHE A 68 -26.32 29.57 26.34
CA PHE A 68 -25.33 29.70 25.28
C PHE A 68 -25.17 31.14 24.75
N THR A 69 -26.22 31.97 24.82
CA THR A 69 -26.18 33.34 24.26
C THR A 69 -25.87 34.42 25.28
N GLY A 70 -26.01 34.14 26.57
CA GLY A 70 -25.82 35.08 27.68
C GLY A 70 -24.44 35.00 28.34
N ASP A 71 -23.43 34.47 27.65
CA ASP A 71 -22.06 34.25 28.16
C ASP A 71 -22.00 33.39 29.44
N HIS A 72 -23.03 32.57 29.70
CA HIS A 72 -23.05 31.69 30.87
C HIS A 72 -22.22 30.42 30.66
N PHE A 73 -22.13 29.90 29.43
CA PHE A 73 -21.46 28.64 29.12
C PHE A 73 -20.07 28.83 28.51
N ASP A 74 -19.09 28.07 29.01
CA ASP A 74 -17.83 27.84 28.29
C ASP A 74 -17.35 26.38 28.43
N ILE A 75 -16.59 25.91 27.44
CA ILE A 75 -15.94 24.60 27.47
C ILE A 75 -14.51 24.72 26.96
N SER A 76 -13.58 24.21 27.74
CA SER A 76 -12.18 24.11 27.35
C SER A 76 -12.01 23.05 26.27
N VAL A 77 -11.33 23.44 25.18
CA VAL A 77 -10.95 22.54 24.09
C VAL A 77 -9.55 21.92 24.26
N ASP A 78 -8.90 22.17 25.41
CA ASP A 78 -7.61 21.58 25.74
C ASP A 78 -7.79 20.07 26.08
N PRO A 79 -7.17 19.14 25.33
CA PRO A 79 -7.27 17.71 25.62
C PRO A 79 -6.63 17.28 26.94
N ASP A 80 -5.72 18.07 27.52
CA ASP A 80 -5.17 17.85 28.87
C ASP A 80 -6.14 18.34 29.96
N ASN A 81 -6.96 19.34 29.65
CA ASN A 81 -7.86 19.97 30.61
C ASN A 81 -9.26 20.30 30.04
N PRO A 82 -10.09 19.29 29.68
CA PRO A 82 -11.39 19.49 29.06
C PRO A 82 -12.47 19.79 30.11
N ARG A 83 -12.37 20.99 30.72
CA ARG A 83 -13.30 21.49 31.73
C ARG A 83 -14.51 22.17 31.11
N VAL A 84 -15.62 22.14 31.83
CA VAL A 84 -16.86 22.84 31.47
C VAL A 84 -17.17 23.86 32.55
N PHE A 85 -17.53 25.07 32.14
CA PHE A 85 -17.84 26.19 33.02
C PHE A 85 -19.28 26.65 32.84
N ALA A 86 -19.88 27.07 33.95
CA ALA A 86 -21.11 27.84 33.95
C ALA A 86 -20.95 29.05 34.90
N ASP A 87 -21.16 30.27 34.42
CA ASP A 87 -20.93 31.50 35.21
C ASP A 87 -19.51 31.57 35.82
N ASP A 88 -18.49 31.20 35.05
CA ASP A 88 -17.09 31.05 35.48
C ASP A 88 -16.83 29.97 36.56
N GLU A 89 -17.85 29.19 36.97
CA GLU A 89 -17.69 28.07 37.90
C GLU A 89 -17.43 26.74 37.15
N ASP A 90 -16.43 25.97 37.59
CA ASP A 90 -16.12 24.65 37.02
C ASP A 90 -17.19 23.62 37.42
N ILE A 91 -18.02 23.22 36.46
CA ILE A 91 -19.13 22.28 36.65
C ILE A 91 -18.79 20.85 36.18
N SER A 92 -17.52 20.58 35.86
CA SER A 92 -17.08 19.32 35.23
C SER A 92 -17.45 18.07 36.02
N GLU A 93 -17.43 18.13 37.35
CA GLU A 93 -17.86 17.02 38.21
C GLU A 93 -19.39 16.95 38.34
N ALA A 94 -20.04 18.11 38.49
CA ALA A 94 -21.48 18.21 38.68
C ALA A 94 -22.26 17.64 37.48
N ILE A 95 -21.82 17.93 36.26
CA ILE A 95 -22.48 17.42 35.04
C ILE A 95 -22.34 15.89 34.86
N ARG A 96 -21.49 15.21 35.64
CA ARG A 96 -21.30 13.76 35.58
C ARG A 96 -22.15 13.01 36.61
N SER A 97 -22.96 13.70 37.40
CA SER A 97 -23.86 13.06 38.38
C SER A 97 -24.88 12.14 37.69
N SER A 98 -25.36 11.15 38.44
CA SER A 98 -26.45 10.26 38.00
C SER A 98 -27.75 11.03 37.76
N GLU A 99 -28.02 12.02 38.60
CA GLU A 99 -29.17 12.94 38.47
C GLU A 99 -29.17 13.66 37.12
N VAL A 100 -28.08 14.33 36.75
CA VAL A 100 -27.94 15.00 35.45
C VAL A 100 -28.03 13.98 34.31
N SER A 101 -27.34 12.85 34.43
CA SER A 101 -27.32 11.79 33.41
C SER A 101 -28.70 11.25 33.06
N SER A 102 -29.59 11.13 34.05
CA SER A 102 -30.97 10.64 33.86
C SER A 102 -31.88 11.63 33.13
N HIS A 103 -31.48 12.91 33.06
CA HIS A 103 -32.26 14.01 32.50
C HIS A 103 -31.80 14.48 31.12
N VAL A 104 -30.61 14.05 30.65
CA VAL A 104 -30.02 14.50 29.37
C VAL A 104 -30.98 14.31 28.20
N SER A 105 -31.58 13.13 28.07
CA SER A 105 -32.46 12.81 26.93
C SER A 105 -33.76 13.61 26.95
N LYS A 106 -34.27 14.01 28.13
CA LYS A 106 -35.47 14.85 28.23
C LYS A 106 -35.23 16.24 27.66
N VAL A 107 -34.03 16.79 27.89
CA VAL A 107 -33.63 18.11 27.38
C VAL A 107 -33.19 18.04 25.92
N SER A 108 -32.34 17.06 25.56
CA SER A 108 -31.75 16.98 24.21
C SER A 108 -32.73 16.54 23.12
N ASN A 109 -33.85 15.90 23.49
CA ASN A 109 -34.91 15.53 22.54
C ASN A 109 -35.81 16.71 22.14
N VAL A 110 -35.73 17.85 22.85
CA VAL A 110 -36.44 19.08 22.47
C VAL A 110 -35.77 19.65 21.21
N ILE A 111 -36.50 19.67 20.09
CA ILE A 111 -35.94 20.02 18.77
C ILE A 111 -35.26 21.40 18.76
N PRO A 112 -35.86 22.49 19.29
CA PRO A 112 -35.18 23.77 19.39
C PRO A 112 -33.87 23.74 20.17
N VAL A 113 -33.82 23.02 21.29
CA VAL A 113 -32.60 22.84 22.10
C VAL A 113 -31.50 22.16 21.30
N ARG A 114 -31.86 21.11 20.55
CA ARG A 114 -30.91 20.41 19.69
C ARG A 114 -30.31 21.33 18.62
N ASN A 115 -31.11 22.21 18.03
CA ASN A 115 -30.62 23.19 17.05
C ASN A 115 -29.59 24.16 17.67
N VAL A 116 -29.86 24.65 18.89
CA VAL A 116 -28.91 25.51 19.63
C VAL A 116 -27.61 24.78 19.90
N LEU A 117 -27.68 23.53 20.36
CA LEU A 117 -26.50 22.70 20.63
C LEU A 117 -25.65 22.44 19.38
N ILE A 118 -26.28 22.10 18.25
CA ILE A 118 -25.58 21.91 16.97
C ILE A 118 -24.89 23.21 16.54
N ALA A 119 -25.57 24.35 16.68
CA ALA A 119 -25.00 25.65 16.35
C ALA A 119 -23.78 25.98 17.24
N ALA A 120 -23.89 25.75 18.55
CA ALA A 120 -22.79 25.95 19.50
C ALA A 120 -21.59 25.04 19.19
N GLN A 121 -21.83 23.74 18.95
CA GLN A 121 -20.77 22.78 18.59
C GLN A 121 -20.04 23.20 17.30
N ARG A 122 -20.77 23.63 16.28
CA ARG A 122 -20.19 24.14 15.03
C ARG A 122 -19.38 25.42 15.25
N ALA A 123 -19.80 26.30 16.15
CA ALA A 123 -19.06 27.51 16.49
C ALA A 123 -17.70 27.20 17.13
N TYR A 124 -17.64 26.25 18.07
CA TYR A 124 -16.37 25.79 18.65
C TYR A 124 -15.45 25.15 17.60
N ILE A 125 -15.99 24.30 16.73
CA ILE A 125 -15.22 23.69 15.62
C ILE A 125 -14.68 24.77 14.68
N ALA A 126 -15.49 25.74 14.28
CA ALA A 126 -15.10 26.79 13.33
C ALA A 126 -14.03 27.74 13.92
N ARG A 127 -14.08 28.01 15.23
CA ARG A 127 -13.10 28.87 15.93
C ARG A 127 -11.67 28.32 15.81
N GLU A 128 -11.50 27.00 15.77
CA GLU A 128 -10.21 26.33 15.64
C GLU A 128 -9.56 26.48 14.25
N ALA A 129 -10.24 27.12 13.29
CA ALA A 129 -9.61 27.52 12.04
C ALA A 129 -8.67 28.74 12.19
N SER A 130 -8.80 29.51 13.28
CA SER A 130 -8.02 30.73 13.51
C SER A 130 -6.59 30.43 13.98
N ALA A 131 -5.64 31.28 13.60
CA ALA A 131 -4.26 31.21 14.12
C ALA A 131 -4.17 31.49 15.63
N ASP A 132 -5.13 32.22 16.19
CA ASP A 132 -5.22 32.55 17.62
C ASP A 132 -6.00 31.50 18.43
N SER A 133 -6.36 30.37 17.81
CA SER A 133 -7.07 29.26 18.45
C SER A 133 -6.15 28.38 19.29
N PHE A 134 -6.70 27.44 20.06
CA PHE A 134 -5.90 26.51 20.85
C PHE A 134 -4.94 25.71 19.97
N SER A 135 -5.45 25.19 18.85
CA SER A 135 -4.66 24.39 17.90
C SER A 135 -3.85 25.24 16.92
N GLY A 136 -3.93 26.57 16.97
CA GLY A 136 -3.25 27.46 16.02
C GLY A 136 -3.66 27.25 14.56
N GLY A 137 -4.88 26.75 14.30
CA GLY A 137 -5.36 26.45 12.95
C GLY A 137 -5.07 25.03 12.47
N LEU A 138 -4.46 24.18 13.31
CA LEU A 138 -4.09 22.81 12.94
C LEU A 138 -5.31 21.90 12.77
N GLY A 139 -6.21 21.85 13.76
CA GLY A 139 -7.36 20.95 13.71
C GLY A 139 -8.08 20.75 15.03
N ILE A 140 -9.19 20.01 14.95
CA ILE A 140 -10.04 19.66 16.10
C ILE A 140 -10.56 18.23 16.00
N VAL A 141 -10.58 17.52 17.13
CA VAL A 141 -11.23 16.23 17.31
C VAL A 141 -12.53 16.43 18.10
N ALA A 142 -13.66 16.25 17.45
CA ALA A 142 -14.98 16.32 18.07
C ALA A 142 -15.58 14.91 18.20
N GLU A 143 -16.00 14.54 19.42
CA GLU A 143 -16.64 13.25 19.65
C GLU A 143 -18.09 13.38 20.11
N GLY A 144 -18.92 12.39 19.76
CA GLY A 144 -20.33 12.40 20.13
C GLY A 144 -21.12 11.19 19.63
N ARG A 145 -22.38 11.46 19.27
CA ARG A 145 -23.31 10.48 18.71
C ARG A 145 -23.80 10.85 17.30
N ASP A 146 -23.66 12.11 16.89
CA ASP A 146 -24.12 12.64 15.60
C ASP A 146 -23.13 13.64 14.98
N ILE A 147 -21.85 13.54 15.33
CA ILE A 147 -20.81 14.45 14.82
C ILE A 147 -20.57 14.23 13.33
N THR A 148 -20.49 12.97 12.91
CA THR A 148 -20.13 12.58 11.53
C THR A 148 -21.22 12.89 10.51
N THR A 149 -22.47 13.08 10.96
CA THR A 149 -23.63 13.22 10.07
C THR A 149 -24.35 14.55 10.20
N VAL A 150 -24.39 15.13 11.41
CA VAL A 150 -25.15 16.35 11.69
C VAL A 150 -24.24 17.53 11.97
N VAL A 151 -23.29 17.39 12.90
CA VAL A 151 -22.49 18.52 13.36
C VAL A 151 -21.43 18.90 12.34
N SER A 152 -20.64 17.93 11.88
CA SER A 152 -19.53 18.10 10.93
C SER A 152 -19.59 17.05 9.81
N PRO A 153 -20.64 17.07 8.95
CA PRO A 153 -20.82 16.10 7.87
C PRO A 153 -19.73 16.17 6.80
N ASP A 154 -19.00 17.29 6.73
CA ASP A 154 -17.91 17.59 5.82
C ASP A 154 -16.54 17.50 6.50
N ALA A 155 -16.44 16.89 7.69
CA ALA A 155 -15.16 16.60 8.32
C ALA A 155 -14.27 15.75 7.41
N GLU A 156 -12.98 16.09 7.34
CA GLU A 156 -12.00 15.37 6.54
C GLU A 156 -11.82 13.92 7.03
N VAL A 157 -12.00 13.69 8.33
CA VAL A 157 -12.02 12.35 8.93
C VAL A 157 -13.34 12.13 9.66
N ARG A 158 -14.11 11.13 9.22
CA ARG A 158 -15.39 10.74 9.84
C ARG A 158 -15.35 9.27 10.23
N VAL A 159 -15.46 8.99 11.53
CA VAL A 159 -15.30 7.65 12.09
C VAL A 159 -16.50 7.26 12.94
N LEU A 160 -16.96 6.03 12.76
CA LEU A 160 -17.84 5.34 13.69
C LEU A 160 -17.06 4.28 14.46
N LEU A 161 -16.81 4.51 15.74
CA LEU A 161 -16.14 3.58 16.63
C LEU A 161 -17.16 2.61 17.25
N THR A 162 -16.93 1.31 17.11
CA THR A 162 -17.84 0.25 17.54
C THR A 162 -17.12 -0.81 18.35
N ALA A 163 -17.88 -1.54 19.18
CA ALA A 163 -17.41 -2.74 19.87
C ALA A 163 -18.58 -3.65 20.26
N ARG A 164 -18.33 -4.95 20.36
CA ARG A 164 -19.28 -5.94 20.90
C ARG A 164 -19.76 -5.53 22.29
N GLU A 165 -21.04 -5.78 22.56
CA GLU A 165 -21.70 -5.36 23.80
C GLU A 165 -21.01 -5.86 25.07
N GLU A 166 -20.58 -7.12 25.06
CA GLU A 166 -19.83 -7.74 26.17
C GLU A 166 -18.54 -6.98 26.50
N VAL A 167 -17.81 -6.54 25.46
CA VAL A 167 -16.57 -5.75 25.60
C VAL A 167 -16.87 -4.36 26.16
N ARG A 168 -17.95 -3.72 25.71
CA ARG A 168 -18.37 -2.39 26.19
C ARG A 168 -18.76 -2.42 27.67
N GLN A 169 -19.48 -3.46 28.09
CA GLN A 169 -19.84 -3.65 29.49
C GLN A 169 -18.59 -3.85 30.35
N ALA A 170 -17.69 -4.76 29.95
CA ALA A 170 -16.45 -5.04 30.69
C ALA A 170 -15.56 -3.80 30.87
N ARG A 171 -15.40 -2.97 29.82
CA ARG A 171 -14.64 -1.72 29.87
C ARG A 171 -15.23 -0.72 30.88
N ARG A 172 -16.55 -0.64 30.99
CA ARG A 172 -17.23 0.25 31.95
C ARG A 172 -17.15 -0.27 33.39
N THR A 173 -17.25 -1.58 33.59
CA THR A 173 -17.10 -2.21 34.92
C THR A 173 -15.68 -2.03 35.46
N GLY A 174 -14.65 -2.11 34.59
CA GLY A 174 -13.26 -1.85 34.97
C GLY A 174 -12.94 -0.37 35.27
N GLN A 175 -13.76 0.57 34.80
CA GLN A 175 -13.62 2.02 35.05
C GLN A 175 -14.49 2.52 36.22
N ALA A 176 -15.28 1.66 36.86
CA ALA A 176 -16.19 2.07 37.94
C ALA A 176 -15.42 2.36 39.24
N VAL A 177 -15.53 3.60 39.74
CA VAL A 177 -15.24 3.94 41.13
C VAL A 177 -16.24 3.18 42.02
N LYS A 178 -15.78 2.59 43.14
CA LYS A 178 -16.63 1.90 44.12
C LYS A 178 -17.80 2.81 44.52
N GLY A 179 -19.03 2.44 44.13
CA GLY A 179 -20.27 3.08 44.61
C GLY A 179 -21.27 3.54 43.54
N VAL A 180 -20.92 3.51 42.25
CA VAL A 180 -21.87 3.84 41.17
C VAL A 180 -22.50 2.55 40.66
N GLY A 181 -23.83 2.42 40.78
CA GLY A 181 -24.57 1.23 40.37
C GLY A 181 -24.34 0.85 38.91
N ALA A 182 -24.36 -0.44 38.61
CA ALA A 182 -24.26 -0.97 37.25
C ALA A 182 -25.47 -0.51 36.42
N GLU A 183 -25.37 0.65 35.78
CA GLU A 183 -26.35 1.13 34.81
C GLU A 183 -26.32 0.24 33.55
N ASP A 184 -27.49 -0.22 33.12
CA ASP A 184 -27.70 -0.95 31.87
C ASP A 184 -27.37 -0.05 30.66
N VAL A 185 -26.16 -0.23 30.11
CA VAL A 185 -25.64 0.49 28.94
C VAL A 185 -26.54 0.30 27.73
N ALA A 186 -27.13 -0.90 27.58
CA ALA A 186 -27.98 -1.25 26.45
C ALA A 186 -29.33 -0.53 26.52
N ALA A 187 -29.91 -0.41 27.72
CA ALA A 187 -31.14 0.35 27.92
C ALA A 187 -30.96 1.84 27.60
N ARG A 188 -29.81 2.42 27.95
CA ARG A 188 -29.48 3.83 27.67
C ARG A 188 -29.20 4.06 26.18
N ASP A 189 -28.40 3.22 25.54
CA ASP A 189 -28.14 3.33 24.10
C ASP A 189 -29.43 3.10 23.28
N LYS A 190 -30.33 2.21 23.72
CA LYS A 190 -31.65 1.99 23.09
C LYS A 190 -32.61 3.18 23.24
N ALA A 191 -32.50 3.93 24.33
CA ALA A 191 -33.24 5.18 24.51
C ALA A 191 -32.69 6.29 23.58
N ASP A 192 -31.37 6.40 23.49
CA ASP A 192 -30.68 7.39 22.64
C ASP A 192 -30.83 7.08 21.13
N SER A 193 -30.86 5.81 20.74
CA SER A 193 -30.94 5.38 19.33
C SER A 193 -32.29 5.66 18.66
N LYS A 194 -33.31 6.11 19.41
CA LYS A 194 -34.60 6.51 18.84
C LYS A 194 -34.53 7.80 18.02
N VAL A 195 -33.50 8.62 18.24
CA VAL A 195 -33.39 9.98 17.66
C VAL A 195 -32.04 10.20 16.95
N THR A 196 -31.07 9.29 17.10
CA THR A 196 -29.76 9.34 16.41
C THR A 196 -29.36 7.96 15.90
N SER A 197 -28.86 7.91 14.66
CA SER A 197 -28.30 6.70 14.06
C SER A 197 -26.79 6.65 14.29
N PHE A 198 -26.36 5.99 15.38
CA PHE A 198 -24.94 5.82 15.74
C PHE A 198 -24.52 4.35 15.91
N LEU A 199 -25.34 3.42 15.43
CA LEU A 199 -25.06 1.98 15.46
C LEU A 199 -24.61 1.45 14.08
N THR A 200 -24.87 2.21 13.02
CA THR A 200 -24.52 1.90 11.63
C THR A 200 -23.87 3.12 10.99
N ALA A 201 -22.79 2.91 10.26
CA ALA A 201 -22.10 4.00 9.58
C ALA A 201 -22.95 4.55 8.41
N ALA A 202 -22.94 5.87 8.28
CA ALA A 202 -23.48 6.54 7.10
C ALA A 202 -22.49 6.49 5.94
N ASP A 203 -22.94 6.81 4.72
CA ASP A 203 -22.08 6.84 3.55
C ASP A 203 -20.89 7.80 3.73
N GLY A 204 -19.69 7.27 3.50
CA GLY A 204 -18.43 7.99 3.68
C GLY A 204 -17.94 8.11 5.13
N VAL A 205 -18.55 7.40 6.09
CA VAL A 205 -18.04 7.24 7.46
C VAL A 205 -17.28 5.93 7.60
N THR A 206 -16.04 5.97 8.06
CA THR A 206 -15.21 4.78 8.27
C THR A 206 -15.61 4.10 9.58
N THR A 207 -15.99 2.82 9.52
CA THR A 207 -16.27 2.04 10.74
C THR A 207 -14.99 1.41 11.27
N ILE A 208 -14.71 1.60 12.57
CA ILE A 208 -13.63 0.91 13.28
C ILE A 208 -14.29 0.03 14.36
N ASP A 209 -14.14 -1.28 14.24
CA ASP A 209 -14.52 -2.23 15.31
C ASP A 209 -13.28 -2.50 16.17
N ASN A 210 -13.31 -2.02 17.41
CA ASN A 210 -12.21 -2.21 18.35
C ASN A 210 -12.48 -3.31 19.38
N SER A 211 -13.32 -4.30 19.03
CA SER A 211 -13.64 -5.43 19.91
C SER A 211 -12.43 -6.29 20.27
N ASP A 212 -11.53 -6.52 19.31
CA ASP A 212 -10.33 -7.35 19.45
C ASP A 212 -9.04 -6.52 19.39
N LEU A 213 -9.16 -5.19 19.43
CA LEU A 213 -8.04 -4.26 19.42
C LEU A 213 -7.78 -3.72 20.83
N ASP A 214 -6.50 -3.55 21.16
CA ASP A 214 -6.10 -2.77 22.32
C ASP A 214 -6.17 -1.26 22.02
N PHE A 215 -5.86 -0.46 23.04
CA PHE A 215 -5.90 0.99 22.94
C PHE A 215 -4.88 1.55 21.95
N ALA A 216 -3.67 0.98 21.90
CA ALA A 216 -2.60 1.46 21.03
C ALA A 216 -2.95 1.20 19.56
N HIS A 217 -3.36 -0.02 19.22
CA HIS A 217 -3.78 -0.35 17.86
C HIS A 217 -4.99 0.46 17.40
N THR A 218 -5.96 0.74 18.28
CA THR A 218 -7.10 1.61 17.94
C THR A 218 -6.65 3.04 17.63
N LEU A 219 -5.70 3.57 18.41
CA LEU A 219 -5.14 4.90 18.21
C LEU A 219 -4.32 4.98 16.92
N ASP A 220 -3.50 3.97 16.62
CA ASP A 220 -2.68 3.91 15.40
C ASP A 220 -3.54 3.93 14.13
N LEU A 221 -4.67 3.20 14.13
CA LEU A 221 -5.62 3.24 13.02
C LEU A 221 -6.20 4.65 12.80
N LEU A 222 -6.54 5.36 13.88
CA LEU A 222 -7.05 6.72 13.79
C LEU A 222 -5.97 7.72 13.37
N ILE A 223 -4.74 7.56 13.87
CA ILE A 223 -3.58 8.35 13.43
C ILE A 223 -3.42 8.21 11.92
N GLY A 224 -3.43 6.97 11.40
CA GLY A 224 -3.30 6.74 9.95
C GLY A 224 -4.39 7.41 9.11
N LEU A 225 -5.64 7.45 9.60
CA LEU A 225 -6.74 8.16 8.92
C LEU A 225 -6.54 9.68 8.91
N VAL A 226 -6.04 10.25 10.01
CA VAL A 226 -5.76 11.69 10.10
C VAL A 226 -4.55 12.06 9.25
N GLU A 227 -3.49 11.26 9.26
CA GLU A 227 -2.33 11.45 8.39
C GLU A 227 -2.73 11.42 6.91
N ASP A 228 -3.59 10.48 6.50
CA ASP A 228 -4.13 10.44 5.13
C ASP A 228 -4.91 11.70 4.77
N ALA A 229 -5.72 12.22 5.69
CA ALA A 229 -6.48 13.45 5.47
C ALA A 229 -5.56 14.69 5.36
N ILE A 230 -4.51 14.77 6.19
CA ILE A 230 -3.48 15.82 6.09
C ILE A 230 -2.78 15.72 4.74
N GLU A 231 -2.36 14.51 4.34
CA GLU A 231 -1.70 14.27 3.05
C GLU A 231 -2.59 14.77 1.92
N ASN A 232 -3.86 14.37 1.88
CA ASN A 232 -4.84 14.79 0.86
C ASN A 232 -5.02 16.31 0.81
N GLN A 233 -5.12 16.99 1.95
CA GLN A 233 -5.24 18.44 2.00
C GLN A 233 -3.98 19.16 1.48
N GLU A 234 -2.79 18.68 1.85
CA GLU A 234 -1.53 19.19 1.31
C GLU A 234 -1.44 18.94 -0.20
N TYR A 235 -1.82 17.74 -0.67
CA TYR A 235 -1.87 17.39 -2.08
C TYR A 235 -2.75 18.34 -2.88
N GLU A 236 -3.97 18.62 -2.41
CA GLU A 236 -4.89 19.55 -3.07
C GLU A 236 -4.30 20.95 -3.19
N GLN A 237 -3.61 21.44 -2.15
CA GLN A 237 -2.90 22.72 -2.18
C GLN A 237 -1.75 22.71 -3.20
N TYR A 238 -0.98 21.63 -3.28
CA TYR A 238 0.10 21.50 -4.27
C TYR A 238 -0.44 21.37 -5.70
N ALA A 239 -1.53 20.64 -5.91
CA ALA A 239 -2.21 20.52 -7.20
C ALA A 239 -2.74 21.87 -7.68
N ALA A 240 -3.35 22.66 -6.79
CA ALA A 240 -3.77 24.03 -7.11
C ALA A 240 -2.61 24.92 -7.55
N ASN A 241 -1.42 24.76 -6.96
CA ASN A 241 -0.21 25.48 -7.37
C ASN A 241 0.35 25.04 -8.74
N LEU A 242 -0.06 23.87 -9.25
CA LEU A 242 0.34 23.32 -10.55
C LEU A 242 -0.61 23.70 -11.70
N GLU A 243 -1.76 24.34 -11.44
CA GLU A 243 -2.73 24.75 -12.49
C GLU A 243 -2.11 25.63 -13.60
N GLY A 244 -1.03 26.36 -13.29
CA GLY A 244 -0.25 27.17 -14.23
C GLY A 244 0.68 26.39 -15.18
N TYR A 245 0.77 25.07 -15.03
CA TYR A 245 1.60 24.17 -15.84
C TYR A 245 0.73 23.22 -16.67
N GLU A 246 1.28 22.69 -17.76
CA GLU A 246 0.60 21.67 -18.56
C GLU A 246 0.69 20.31 -17.84
N LEU A 247 -0.47 19.78 -17.44
CA LEU A 247 -0.66 18.46 -16.84
C LEU A 247 -1.34 17.55 -17.87
N ASP A 248 -0.90 16.29 -17.99
CA ASP A 248 -1.60 15.27 -18.75
C ASP A 248 -2.55 14.45 -17.84
N GLU A 249 -3.44 13.64 -18.42
CA GLU A 249 -4.41 12.83 -17.66
C GLU A 249 -3.72 11.85 -16.68
N GLY A 250 -2.54 11.33 -17.02
CA GLY A 250 -1.77 10.44 -16.15
C GLY A 250 -1.17 11.17 -14.95
N ASP A 251 -0.87 12.45 -15.10
CA ASP A 251 -0.41 13.31 -14.02
C ASP A 251 -1.52 13.63 -13.04
N GLU A 252 -2.74 13.90 -13.51
CA GLU A 252 -3.88 14.15 -12.62
C GLU A 252 -4.17 12.93 -11.74
N ASP A 253 -3.99 11.70 -12.24
CA ASP A 253 -4.10 10.48 -11.45
C ASP A 253 -2.96 10.30 -10.44
N LEU A 254 -1.72 10.64 -10.84
CA LEU A 254 -0.55 10.62 -9.95
C LEU A 254 -0.62 11.70 -8.87
N ILE A 255 -1.21 12.86 -9.20
CA ILE A 255 -1.34 14.05 -8.35
C ILE A 255 -2.56 13.95 -7.43
N SER A 256 -3.69 13.42 -7.89
CA SER A 256 -4.94 13.32 -7.13
C SER A 256 -4.97 12.18 -6.12
N GLY A 257 -3.97 11.29 -6.12
CA GLY A 257 -3.92 10.12 -5.24
C GLY A 257 -4.98 9.06 -5.55
N ARG A 258 -5.92 9.32 -6.48
CA ARG A 258 -7.05 8.44 -6.83
C ARG A 258 -6.59 7.12 -7.46
N GLY A 259 -5.41 7.10 -8.09
CA GLY A 259 -4.79 5.86 -8.58
C GLY A 259 -4.23 4.95 -7.47
N PHE A 260 -4.16 5.41 -6.21
CA PHE A 260 -3.43 4.73 -5.13
C PHE A 260 -4.28 4.37 -3.92
N THR A 261 -5.41 5.05 -3.69
CA THR A 261 -6.28 4.84 -2.53
C THR A 261 -7.15 3.59 -2.63
N GLU A 262 -7.42 3.06 -3.83
CA GLU A 262 -8.19 1.80 -3.98
C GLU A 262 -7.35 0.52 -3.77
N GLY A 263 -6.02 0.59 -3.87
CA GLY A 263 -5.17 -0.62 -3.84
C GLY A 263 -4.30 -0.81 -2.59
N ALA A 264 -3.88 0.25 -1.92
CA ALA A 264 -2.73 0.15 -1.01
C ALA A 264 -3.06 0.01 0.49
N ARG A 265 -4.25 0.41 0.96
CA ARG A 265 -4.56 0.42 2.41
C ARG A 265 -5.76 -0.42 2.87
N LYS A 266 -6.61 -0.95 1.98
CA LYS A 266 -7.87 -1.60 2.40
C LYS A 266 -7.97 -3.12 2.27
N ALA A 267 -6.96 -3.82 1.79
CA ALA A 267 -6.89 -5.27 1.92
C ALA A 267 -5.44 -5.72 1.77
N GLY A 268 -4.98 -6.69 2.56
CA GLY A 268 -3.81 -7.47 2.17
C GLY A 268 -3.98 -7.97 0.72
N PRO A 269 -2.90 -8.19 -0.03
CA PRO A 269 -2.99 -8.50 -1.46
C PRO A 269 -3.98 -9.65 -1.66
N LYS A 270 -5.11 -9.37 -2.33
CA LYS A 270 -6.03 -10.44 -2.72
C LYS A 270 -5.23 -11.37 -3.63
N PRO A 271 -5.18 -12.69 -3.34
CA PRO A 271 -4.51 -13.63 -4.21
C PRO A 271 -5.28 -13.70 -5.54
N VAL A 272 -4.74 -13.05 -6.57
CA VAL A 272 -5.31 -12.99 -7.93
C VAL A 272 -4.48 -13.83 -8.90
N GLY A 273 -5.12 -14.40 -9.91
CA GLY A 273 -4.43 -15.21 -10.93
C GLY A 273 -3.58 -14.35 -11.86
N VAL A 274 -2.55 -14.96 -12.47
CA VAL A 274 -1.65 -14.29 -13.42
C VAL A 274 -1.91 -14.79 -14.84
N LEU A 275 -2.17 -13.87 -15.77
CA LEU A 275 -2.37 -14.14 -17.19
C LEU A 275 -1.21 -13.56 -18.02
N ALA A 276 -0.46 -14.39 -18.74
CA ALA A 276 0.61 -13.91 -19.62
C ALA A 276 0.13 -13.75 -21.08
N VAL A 277 0.57 -12.68 -21.74
CA VAL A 277 0.37 -12.46 -23.18
C VAL A 277 1.69 -12.73 -23.92
N VAL A 278 1.70 -13.82 -24.69
CA VAL A 278 2.90 -14.38 -25.31
C VAL A 278 2.72 -14.44 -26.83
N GLY A 279 3.78 -14.23 -27.60
CA GLY A 279 3.72 -14.28 -29.07
C GLY A 279 4.98 -13.70 -29.70
N ARG A 280 5.21 -13.98 -30.99
CA ARG A 280 6.36 -13.41 -31.72
C ARG A 280 6.26 -11.87 -31.84
N PRO A 281 7.34 -11.14 -32.16
CA PRO A 281 7.28 -9.70 -32.39
C PRO A 281 6.24 -9.32 -33.45
N ASN A 282 5.67 -8.11 -33.32
CA ASN A 282 4.74 -7.50 -34.28
C ASN A 282 3.38 -8.19 -34.51
N VAL A 283 3.02 -9.19 -33.70
CA VAL A 283 1.66 -9.80 -33.70
C VAL A 283 0.60 -8.94 -33.01
N GLY A 284 0.99 -7.82 -32.39
CA GLY A 284 0.07 -6.91 -31.70
C GLY A 284 -0.17 -7.21 -30.23
N LYS A 285 0.78 -7.85 -29.52
CA LYS A 285 0.72 -8.11 -28.07
C LYS A 285 0.47 -6.84 -27.25
N SER A 286 1.30 -5.81 -27.42
CA SER A 286 1.19 -4.58 -26.65
C SER A 286 -0.10 -3.82 -26.98
N SER A 287 -0.61 -3.93 -28.22
CA SER A 287 -1.94 -3.43 -28.58
C SER A 287 -3.05 -4.16 -27.82
N LEU A 288 -2.93 -5.47 -27.64
CA LEU A 288 -3.89 -6.27 -26.87
C LEU A 288 -3.80 -5.94 -25.37
N VAL A 289 -2.59 -5.84 -24.82
CA VAL A 289 -2.36 -5.47 -23.41
C VAL A 289 -2.97 -4.10 -23.11
N ASN A 290 -2.69 -3.08 -23.93
CA ASN A 290 -3.30 -1.76 -23.78
C ASN A 290 -4.83 -1.79 -23.86
N ARG A 291 -5.39 -2.65 -24.72
CA ARG A 291 -6.84 -2.82 -24.85
C ARG A 291 -7.43 -3.38 -23.56
N ILE A 292 -6.81 -4.40 -22.99
CA ILE A 292 -7.25 -5.05 -21.75
C ILE A 292 -7.20 -4.06 -20.58
N LEU A 293 -6.16 -3.23 -20.51
CA LEU A 293 -5.97 -2.27 -19.41
C LEU A 293 -6.83 -1.02 -19.50
N GLY A 294 -7.54 -0.78 -20.61
CA GLY A 294 -8.37 0.42 -20.80
C GLY A 294 -7.60 1.74 -20.92
N ARG A 295 -6.25 1.73 -20.84
CA ARG A 295 -5.36 2.89 -20.94
C ARG A 295 -4.08 2.55 -21.70
N ARG A 296 -3.40 3.55 -22.27
CA ARG A 296 -2.10 3.39 -22.96
C ARG A 296 -0.95 3.23 -21.96
N ALA A 297 -0.86 2.08 -21.30
CA ALA A 297 0.19 1.79 -20.31
C ALA A 297 1.44 1.10 -20.91
N ALA A 298 1.30 0.44 -22.06
CA ALA A 298 2.39 -0.15 -22.84
C ALA A 298 2.68 0.75 -24.05
N VAL A 299 3.50 1.78 -23.86
CA VAL A 299 3.84 2.74 -24.93
C VAL A 299 4.89 2.15 -25.87
N VAL A 300 4.61 2.23 -27.18
CA VAL A 300 5.61 2.17 -28.26
C VAL A 300 6.22 3.57 -28.36
N GLU A 301 7.37 3.79 -27.74
CA GLU A 301 8.17 5.03 -27.90
C GLU A 301 9.64 4.70 -28.15
N ASP A 302 10.22 5.28 -29.18
CA ASP A 302 11.58 5.03 -29.69
C ASP A 302 12.65 5.92 -29.03
N THR A 303 12.63 6.10 -27.70
CA THR A 303 13.62 6.96 -27.00
C THR A 303 14.59 6.13 -26.13
N PRO A 304 15.89 6.08 -26.45
CA PRO A 304 16.89 5.35 -25.65
C PRO A 304 17.13 6.03 -24.29
N GLY A 305 17.11 5.26 -23.19
CA GLY A 305 17.60 5.71 -21.88
C GLY A 305 16.68 5.58 -20.66
N VAL A 306 15.57 4.84 -20.75
CA VAL A 306 14.69 4.54 -19.61
C VAL A 306 14.62 3.03 -19.43
N THR A 307 14.99 2.53 -18.25
CA THR A 307 14.90 1.10 -17.91
C THR A 307 13.44 0.66 -17.99
N ARG A 308 13.11 -0.18 -18.97
CA ARG A 308 11.76 -0.76 -19.17
C ARG A 308 11.61 -1.99 -18.30
N ASP A 309 10.98 -1.82 -17.14
CA ASP A 309 10.61 -2.90 -16.23
C ASP A 309 9.77 -3.97 -16.96
N ARG A 310 9.87 -5.25 -16.56
CA ARG A 310 8.89 -6.28 -16.96
C ARG A 310 7.57 -5.96 -16.26
N VAL A 311 6.65 -5.35 -16.99
CA VAL A 311 5.45 -4.76 -16.38
C VAL A 311 4.37 -5.83 -16.21
N SER A 312 4.17 -6.28 -14.96
CA SER A 312 2.90 -6.90 -14.55
C SER A 312 1.91 -5.78 -14.27
N TYR A 313 0.75 -5.81 -14.91
CA TYR A 313 -0.30 -4.82 -14.76
C TYR A 313 -1.47 -5.40 -13.96
N ASP A 314 -2.09 -4.58 -13.11
CA ASP A 314 -3.41 -4.90 -12.55
C ASP A 314 -4.48 -4.74 -13.63
N ALA A 315 -5.33 -5.75 -13.76
CA ALA A 315 -6.43 -5.79 -14.71
C ALA A 315 -7.68 -6.35 -14.04
N GLU A 316 -8.84 -5.87 -14.49
CA GLU A 316 -10.15 -6.32 -14.05
C GLU A 316 -10.98 -6.61 -15.29
N TRP A 317 -11.70 -7.73 -15.28
CA TRP A 317 -12.71 -8.04 -16.28
C TRP A 317 -13.86 -8.83 -15.66
N ALA A 318 -15.08 -8.34 -15.87
CA ALA A 318 -16.33 -8.96 -15.40
C ALA A 318 -16.34 -9.30 -13.89
N GLY A 319 -15.86 -8.37 -13.07
CA GLY A 319 -15.72 -8.48 -11.61
C GLY A 319 -14.59 -9.41 -11.16
N THR A 320 -13.70 -9.83 -12.06
CA THR A 320 -12.57 -10.71 -11.74
C THR A 320 -11.25 -9.94 -11.85
N ASP A 321 -10.58 -9.75 -10.72
CA ASP A 321 -9.24 -9.15 -10.65
C ASP A 321 -8.17 -10.17 -11.06
N PHE A 322 -7.19 -9.75 -11.87
CA PHE A 322 -6.05 -10.57 -12.29
C PHE A 322 -4.82 -9.71 -12.62
N LYS A 323 -3.65 -10.34 -12.61
CA LYS A 323 -2.38 -9.72 -13.06
C LYS A 323 -2.12 -10.08 -14.51
N LEU A 324 -1.85 -9.08 -15.35
CA LEU A 324 -1.52 -9.25 -16.76
C LEU A 324 -0.01 -9.07 -16.98
N VAL A 325 0.67 -10.04 -17.58
CA VAL A 325 2.13 -9.99 -17.85
C VAL A 325 2.39 -9.87 -19.35
N ASP A 326 3.07 -8.79 -19.77
CA ASP A 326 3.53 -8.62 -21.16
C ASP A 326 4.95 -9.17 -21.36
N THR A 327 5.15 -9.85 -22.50
CA THR A 327 6.46 -10.35 -22.95
C THR A 327 7.23 -9.37 -23.84
N GLY A 328 6.63 -8.24 -24.24
CA GLY A 328 7.24 -7.29 -25.19
C GLY A 328 8.05 -6.15 -24.54
N GLY A 329 9.32 -5.95 -24.93
CA GLY A 329 9.98 -4.65 -24.73
C GLY A 329 11.49 -4.56 -24.50
N TRP A 330 12.29 -5.63 -24.67
CA TRP A 330 13.75 -5.52 -24.60
C TRP A 330 14.37 -5.76 -25.97
N GLU A 331 15.03 -4.74 -26.52
CA GLU A 331 15.81 -4.84 -27.76
C GLU A 331 16.89 -5.92 -27.59
N ALA A 332 16.80 -6.96 -28.41
CA ALA A 332 17.92 -7.87 -28.62
C ALA A 332 18.78 -7.26 -29.72
N ASP A 333 20.03 -6.93 -29.39
CA ASP A 333 21.05 -6.61 -30.39
C ASP A 333 21.05 -7.67 -31.50
N VAL A 334 21.28 -7.20 -32.73
CA VAL A 334 21.05 -7.92 -33.97
C VAL A 334 22.10 -9.01 -34.18
N GLU A 335 21.98 -10.10 -33.43
CA GLU A 335 22.49 -11.45 -33.71
C GLU A 335 21.89 -12.42 -32.65
N GLY A 336 20.94 -13.28 -33.05
CA GLY A 336 20.33 -14.29 -32.15
C GLY A 336 18.91 -14.04 -31.65
N ILE A 337 18.17 -13.12 -32.28
CA ILE A 337 16.79 -12.67 -31.97
C ILE A 337 15.83 -13.84 -31.61
N GLU A 338 15.91 -14.98 -32.30
CA GLU A 338 15.02 -16.13 -32.06
C GLU A 338 15.19 -16.78 -30.68
N SER A 339 16.41 -16.79 -30.12
CA SER A 339 16.71 -17.41 -28.81
C SER A 339 16.20 -16.55 -27.65
N ALA A 340 16.41 -15.23 -27.75
CA ALA A 340 16.00 -14.26 -26.73
C ALA A 340 14.47 -14.18 -26.56
N ILE A 341 13.72 -14.25 -27.68
CA ILE A 341 12.24 -14.25 -27.66
C ILE A 341 11.72 -15.49 -26.93
N ALA A 342 12.34 -16.65 -27.14
CA ALA A 342 11.96 -17.89 -26.46
C ALA A 342 12.26 -17.83 -24.95
N SER A 343 13.37 -17.21 -24.53
CA SER A 343 13.70 -16.99 -23.11
C SER A 343 12.65 -16.14 -22.40
N GLN A 344 12.23 -15.03 -23.02
CA GLN A 344 11.25 -14.10 -22.44
C GLN A 344 9.87 -14.76 -22.28
N ALA A 345 9.41 -15.44 -23.34
CA ALA A 345 8.18 -16.20 -23.31
C ALA A 345 8.21 -17.28 -22.21
N GLN A 346 9.34 -17.97 -22.04
CA GLN A 346 9.49 -19.00 -21.01
C GLN A 346 9.36 -18.44 -19.57
N VAL A 347 9.92 -17.26 -19.28
CA VAL A 347 9.80 -16.65 -17.95
C VAL A 347 8.36 -16.22 -17.67
N ALA A 348 7.73 -15.51 -18.61
CA ALA A 348 6.34 -15.08 -18.45
C ALA A 348 5.39 -16.28 -18.26
N VAL A 349 5.60 -17.35 -19.02
CA VAL A 349 4.86 -18.61 -18.86
C VAL A 349 5.15 -19.24 -17.51
N THR A 350 6.38 -19.18 -16.99
CA THR A 350 6.70 -19.71 -15.65
C THR A 350 5.96 -18.97 -14.54
N LEU A 351 5.78 -17.66 -14.70
CA LEU A 351 5.13 -16.79 -13.71
C LEU A 351 3.61 -16.75 -13.81
N ALA A 352 3.04 -17.09 -14.97
CA ALA A 352 1.60 -17.05 -15.21
C ALA A 352 0.87 -18.32 -14.78
N ASP A 353 -0.40 -18.24 -14.40
CA ASP A 353 -1.28 -19.40 -14.20
C ASP A 353 -1.94 -19.83 -15.53
N ALA A 354 -2.18 -18.88 -16.44
CA ALA A 354 -2.70 -19.13 -17.78
C ALA A 354 -2.01 -18.25 -18.82
N VAL A 355 -2.10 -18.64 -20.10
CA VAL A 355 -1.40 -17.97 -21.20
C VAL A 355 -2.36 -17.63 -22.34
N VAL A 356 -2.34 -16.39 -22.80
CA VAL A 356 -2.89 -15.98 -24.10
C VAL A 356 -1.75 -15.98 -25.11
N PHE A 357 -1.79 -16.93 -26.05
CA PHE A 357 -0.82 -17.00 -27.15
C PHE A 357 -1.36 -16.25 -28.36
N VAL A 358 -0.71 -15.15 -28.71
CA VAL A 358 -1.11 -14.23 -29.79
C VAL A 358 -0.33 -14.53 -31.06
N VAL A 359 -1.06 -14.75 -32.14
CA VAL A 359 -0.55 -14.93 -33.50
C VAL A 359 -1.15 -13.88 -34.43
N ASP A 360 -0.56 -13.70 -35.61
CA ASP A 360 -1.01 -12.73 -36.61
C ASP A 360 -1.78 -13.44 -37.73
N GLY A 361 -3.08 -13.17 -37.84
CA GLY A 361 -3.96 -13.81 -38.81
C GLY A 361 -3.71 -13.43 -40.26
N GLN A 362 -3.03 -12.31 -40.53
CA GLN A 362 -2.71 -11.89 -41.90
C GLN A 362 -1.44 -12.57 -42.42
N VAL A 363 -0.51 -12.89 -41.52
CA VAL A 363 0.77 -13.54 -41.88
C VAL A 363 0.66 -15.05 -41.88
N GLY A 364 -0.20 -15.61 -41.02
CA GLY A 364 -0.35 -17.04 -40.83
C GLY A 364 0.71 -17.65 -39.92
N MET A 365 0.75 -18.99 -39.89
CA MET A 365 1.65 -19.75 -39.02
C MET A 365 3.12 -19.63 -39.43
N THR A 366 4.00 -19.32 -38.47
CA THR A 366 5.45 -19.25 -38.70
C THR A 366 6.23 -20.32 -37.91
N THR A 367 7.48 -20.57 -38.28
CA THR A 367 8.39 -21.47 -37.55
C THR A 367 8.67 -20.98 -36.13
N THR A 368 8.62 -19.67 -35.88
CA THR A 368 8.73 -19.09 -34.53
C THR A 368 7.51 -19.45 -33.69
N ASP A 369 6.31 -19.40 -34.27
CA ASP A 369 5.07 -19.76 -33.57
C ASP A 369 5.09 -21.24 -33.16
N GLU A 370 5.54 -22.13 -34.05
CA GLU A 370 5.70 -23.56 -33.74
C GLU A 370 6.67 -23.83 -32.58
N ARG A 371 7.76 -23.07 -32.48
CA ARG A 371 8.71 -23.18 -31.36
C ARG A 371 8.09 -22.72 -30.04
N ILE A 372 7.35 -21.60 -30.06
CA ILE A 372 6.63 -21.10 -28.88
C ILE A 372 5.59 -22.13 -28.44
N VAL A 373 4.86 -22.75 -29.38
CA VAL A 373 3.86 -23.79 -29.09
C VAL A 373 4.50 -25.01 -28.42
N LYS A 374 5.68 -25.45 -28.86
CA LYS A 374 6.42 -26.55 -28.20
C LYS A 374 6.78 -26.19 -26.75
N MET A 375 7.23 -24.96 -26.52
CA MET A 375 7.54 -24.45 -25.18
C MET A 375 6.29 -24.37 -24.29
N LEU A 376 5.19 -23.82 -24.80
CA LEU A 376 3.92 -23.70 -24.08
C LEU A 376 3.35 -25.07 -23.68
N ARG A 377 3.42 -26.06 -24.58
CA ARG A 377 3.02 -27.45 -24.28
C ARG A 377 3.88 -28.08 -23.19
N ALA A 378 5.18 -27.82 -23.19
CA ALA A 378 6.09 -28.33 -22.17
C ALA A 378 5.82 -27.72 -20.79
N ALA A 379 5.31 -26.49 -20.74
CA ALA A 379 4.94 -25.81 -19.49
C ALA A 379 3.64 -26.35 -18.85
N GLY A 380 2.78 -27.04 -19.60
CA GLY A 380 1.57 -27.68 -19.06
C GLY A 380 0.46 -26.74 -18.60
N LYS A 381 0.56 -25.44 -18.89
CA LYS A 381 -0.40 -24.42 -18.43
C LYS A 381 -1.60 -24.30 -19.39
N PRO A 382 -2.78 -23.88 -18.91
CA PRO A 382 -3.91 -23.56 -19.78
C PRO A 382 -3.54 -22.46 -20.78
N ILE A 383 -3.79 -22.71 -22.06
CA ILE A 383 -3.49 -21.78 -23.17
C ILE A 383 -4.78 -21.39 -23.88
N VAL A 384 -4.92 -20.12 -24.22
CA VAL A 384 -5.92 -19.58 -25.14
C VAL A 384 -5.22 -19.01 -26.35
N LEU A 385 -5.65 -19.40 -27.55
CA LEU A 385 -5.05 -18.97 -28.81
C LEU A 385 -5.82 -17.76 -29.35
N ALA A 386 -5.14 -16.62 -29.48
CA ALA A 386 -5.68 -15.38 -30.02
C ALA A 386 -5.09 -15.11 -31.42
N VAL A 387 -5.93 -15.13 -32.45
CA VAL A 387 -5.56 -14.77 -33.82
C VAL A 387 -5.86 -13.29 -34.03
N ASN A 388 -4.83 -12.46 -33.97
CA ASN A 388 -4.95 -11.01 -34.01
C ASN A 388 -4.90 -10.44 -35.44
N LYS A 389 -5.33 -9.19 -35.61
CA LYS A 389 -5.46 -8.46 -36.89
C LYS A 389 -6.58 -8.96 -37.81
N ILE A 390 -7.62 -9.54 -37.21
CA ILE A 390 -8.88 -9.85 -37.90
C ILE A 390 -9.82 -8.65 -37.75
N ASP A 391 -9.66 -7.67 -38.63
CA ASP A 391 -10.31 -6.36 -38.49
C ASP A 391 -11.77 -6.34 -38.98
N ASP A 392 -12.15 -7.31 -39.82
CA ASP A 392 -13.48 -7.42 -40.42
C ASP A 392 -14.01 -8.86 -40.39
N GLN A 393 -15.32 -9.01 -40.55
CA GLN A 393 -16.00 -10.33 -40.51
C GLN A 393 -15.64 -11.22 -41.70
N ALA A 394 -15.34 -10.64 -42.86
CA ALA A 394 -14.96 -11.42 -44.04
C ALA A 394 -13.58 -12.06 -43.85
N SER A 395 -12.74 -11.53 -42.96
CA SER A 395 -11.41 -12.06 -42.63
C SER A 395 -11.42 -13.14 -41.53
N GLU A 396 -12.56 -13.46 -40.90
CA GLU A 396 -12.64 -14.47 -39.83
C GLU A 396 -12.20 -15.89 -40.26
N TYR A 397 -12.35 -16.23 -41.55
CA TYR A 397 -11.91 -17.53 -42.06
C TYR A 397 -10.39 -17.73 -41.93
N LEU A 398 -9.60 -16.66 -41.82
CA LEU A 398 -8.14 -16.74 -41.66
C LEU A 398 -7.75 -17.41 -40.35
N ALA A 399 -8.59 -17.34 -39.31
CA ALA A 399 -8.33 -18.03 -38.05
C ALA A 399 -8.40 -19.57 -38.18
N ALA A 400 -9.07 -20.09 -39.22
CA ALA A 400 -9.28 -21.52 -39.39
C ALA A 400 -7.98 -22.32 -39.57
N GLU A 401 -6.92 -21.72 -40.12
CA GLU A 401 -5.66 -22.44 -40.31
C GLU A 401 -4.94 -22.74 -38.99
N PHE A 402 -5.17 -21.92 -37.96
CA PHE A 402 -4.47 -22.01 -36.68
C PHE A 402 -4.97 -23.16 -35.80
N TRP A 403 -6.06 -23.83 -36.16
CA TRP A 403 -6.44 -25.13 -35.58
C TRP A 403 -5.31 -26.16 -35.69
N LYS A 404 -4.46 -26.07 -36.72
CA LYS A 404 -3.29 -26.94 -36.92
C LYS A 404 -2.26 -26.85 -35.79
N LEU A 405 -2.25 -25.75 -35.02
CA LEU A 405 -1.40 -25.61 -33.84
C LEU A 405 -1.80 -26.55 -32.71
N GLY A 406 -3.02 -27.08 -32.72
CA GLY A 406 -3.51 -28.03 -31.71
C GLY A 406 -3.44 -27.46 -30.30
N LEU A 407 -3.89 -26.21 -30.13
CA LEU A 407 -4.00 -25.50 -28.84
C LEU A 407 -5.46 -25.27 -28.41
N GLY A 408 -6.41 -25.89 -29.12
CA GLY A 408 -7.85 -25.65 -28.95
C GLY A 408 -8.39 -24.64 -29.96
N GLU A 409 -9.56 -24.08 -29.66
CA GLU A 409 -10.25 -23.10 -30.49
C GLU A 409 -9.42 -21.81 -30.66
N PRO A 410 -9.15 -21.36 -31.91
CA PRO A 410 -8.55 -20.07 -32.18
C PRO A 410 -9.60 -18.95 -32.12
N TYR A 411 -9.39 -17.97 -31.26
CA TYR A 411 -10.27 -16.81 -31.11
C TYR A 411 -9.79 -15.66 -32.01
N SER A 412 -10.64 -15.26 -32.95
CA SER A 412 -10.37 -14.13 -33.85
C SER A 412 -10.52 -12.81 -33.12
N ILE A 413 -9.49 -11.98 -33.12
CA ILE A 413 -9.51 -10.68 -32.47
C ILE A 413 -8.94 -9.57 -33.37
N SER A 414 -9.36 -8.33 -33.10
CA SER A 414 -8.62 -7.13 -33.50
C SER A 414 -8.31 -6.32 -32.26
N ALA A 415 -7.07 -6.40 -31.77
CA ALA A 415 -6.62 -5.59 -30.65
C ALA A 415 -6.73 -4.08 -30.93
N MET A 416 -6.54 -3.67 -32.20
CA MET A 416 -6.60 -2.27 -32.63
C MET A 416 -8.03 -1.72 -32.68
N HIS A 417 -9.02 -2.55 -33.00
CA HIS A 417 -10.43 -2.13 -33.09
C HIS A 417 -11.29 -2.63 -31.92
N GLY A 418 -10.75 -3.48 -31.04
CA GLY A 418 -11.44 -4.05 -29.88
C GLY A 418 -12.37 -5.23 -30.19
N ARG A 419 -12.41 -5.72 -31.44
CA ARG A 419 -13.26 -6.83 -31.86
C ARG A 419 -12.80 -8.15 -31.23
N GLY A 420 -13.72 -8.95 -30.69
CA GLY A 420 -13.47 -10.31 -30.17
C GLY A 420 -12.64 -10.39 -28.88
N VAL A 421 -12.18 -9.25 -28.34
CA VAL A 421 -11.33 -9.22 -27.13
C VAL A 421 -12.12 -9.62 -25.88
N GLY A 422 -13.41 -9.28 -25.80
CA GLY A 422 -14.27 -9.69 -24.69
C GLY A 422 -14.43 -11.20 -24.61
N ASP A 423 -14.81 -11.84 -25.74
CA ASP A 423 -14.95 -13.30 -25.83
C ASP A 423 -13.64 -14.02 -25.50
N LEU A 424 -12.50 -13.48 -25.96
CA LEU A 424 -11.18 -13.98 -25.61
C LEU A 424 -10.93 -13.93 -24.09
N LEU A 425 -11.25 -12.81 -23.45
CA LEU A 425 -11.04 -12.59 -22.02
C LEU A 425 -11.94 -13.49 -21.17
N ASP A 426 -13.20 -13.66 -21.56
CA ASP A 426 -14.13 -14.57 -20.86
C ASP A 426 -13.56 -15.99 -20.80
N VAL A 427 -13.07 -16.50 -21.93
CA VAL A 427 -12.45 -17.83 -22.02
C VAL A 427 -11.10 -17.89 -21.28
N ALA A 428 -10.28 -16.85 -21.41
CA ALA A 428 -8.99 -16.79 -20.72
C ALA A 428 -9.14 -16.80 -19.20
N LEU A 429 -10.11 -16.05 -18.67
CA LEU A 429 -10.38 -16.00 -17.23
C LEU A 429 -11.10 -17.24 -16.72
N ASP A 430 -11.96 -17.88 -17.50
CA ASP A 430 -12.52 -19.18 -17.13
C ASP A 430 -11.41 -20.24 -17.00
N LYS A 431 -10.49 -20.30 -17.98
CA LYS A 431 -9.31 -21.17 -17.88
C LYS A 431 -8.39 -20.80 -16.72
N LEU A 432 -8.22 -19.51 -16.43
CA LEU A 432 -7.45 -19.02 -15.29
C LEU A 432 -8.07 -19.47 -13.95
N LYS A 433 -9.40 -19.45 -13.83
CA LYS A 433 -10.12 -19.93 -12.64
C LYS A 433 -9.99 -21.43 -12.44
N GLN A 434 -9.95 -22.20 -13.53
CA GLN A 434 -9.81 -23.66 -13.53
C GLN A 434 -8.35 -24.14 -13.44
N ALA A 435 -7.37 -23.25 -13.67
CA ALA A 435 -5.96 -23.58 -13.58
C ALA A 435 -5.57 -24.00 -12.16
N GLU A 436 -4.66 -24.98 -12.03
CA GLU A 436 -3.95 -25.18 -10.79
C GLU A 436 -3.16 -23.91 -10.47
N LYS A 437 -3.64 -23.19 -9.45
CA LYS A 437 -3.12 -21.92 -8.94
C LYS A 437 -1.68 -22.11 -8.45
N THR A 438 -0.71 -21.90 -9.33
CA THR A 438 0.72 -22.22 -9.13
C THR A 438 1.61 -20.99 -9.21
N SER A 439 1.08 -19.84 -9.61
CA SER A 439 1.80 -18.57 -9.54
C SER A 439 2.04 -18.19 -8.08
N GLY A 440 3.29 -17.95 -7.70
CA GLY A 440 3.68 -17.59 -6.33
C GLY A 440 3.14 -16.25 -5.82
N TYR A 441 2.25 -15.60 -6.58
CA TYR A 441 1.46 -14.45 -6.12
C TYR A 441 0.24 -14.87 -5.28
N LEU A 442 -0.08 -16.16 -5.28
CA LEU A 442 -1.16 -16.78 -4.50
C LEU A 442 -0.58 -17.32 -3.17
N THR A 443 0.08 -16.45 -2.42
CA THR A 443 0.62 -16.77 -1.09
C THR A 443 -0.52 -16.78 -0.06
N PRO A 444 -0.48 -17.63 1.00
CA PRO A 444 -1.29 -17.38 2.18
C PRO A 444 -1.09 -15.93 2.63
N SER A 445 -2.19 -15.19 2.81
CA SER A 445 -2.15 -13.79 3.20
C SER A 445 -1.30 -13.63 4.47
N GLY A 446 -0.21 -12.86 4.40
CA GLY A 446 0.61 -12.47 5.57
C GLY A 446 2.06 -12.92 5.58
N LEU A 447 2.49 -13.87 4.73
CA LEU A 447 3.89 -14.34 4.71
C LEU A 447 4.79 -13.51 3.78
N ARG A 448 5.96 -13.09 4.28
CA ARG A 448 6.98 -12.42 3.46
C ARG A 448 7.67 -13.42 2.54
N ARG A 449 7.86 -13.04 1.27
CA ARG A 449 8.44 -13.92 0.23
C ARG A 449 9.93 -13.66 0.07
N VAL A 450 10.76 -14.69 0.27
CA VAL A 450 12.22 -14.59 0.26
C VAL A 450 12.82 -15.51 -0.79
N ALA A 451 13.72 -15.02 -1.64
CA ALA A 451 14.48 -15.84 -2.56
C ALA A 451 15.94 -15.97 -2.11
N LEU A 452 16.46 -17.21 -2.11
CA LEU A 452 17.88 -17.49 -1.91
C LEU A 452 18.57 -17.63 -3.27
N VAL A 453 19.32 -16.60 -3.66
CA VAL A 453 19.94 -16.50 -4.98
C VAL A 453 21.46 -16.41 -4.90
N GLY A 454 22.15 -16.85 -5.94
CA GLY A 454 23.62 -16.90 -6.00
C GLY A 454 24.12 -18.08 -6.80
N ARG A 455 25.42 -18.13 -7.08
CA ARG A 455 26.04 -19.19 -7.88
C ARG A 455 25.88 -20.61 -7.30
N PRO A 456 26.07 -21.66 -8.10
CA PRO A 456 26.23 -23.02 -7.56
C PRO A 456 27.35 -23.06 -6.50
N ASN A 457 27.17 -23.87 -5.44
CA ASN A 457 28.14 -24.14 -4.37
C ASN A 457 28.43 -23.01 -3.37
N VAL A 458 27.78 -21.86 -3.48
CA VAL A 458 27.92 -20.76 -2.49
C VAL A 458 27.32 -21.09 -1.11
N GLY A 459 26.54 -22.17 -1.01
CA GLY A 459 25.99 -22.69 0.25
C GLY A 459 24.53 -22.35 0.54
N LYS A 460 23.72 -22.04 -0.49
CA LYS A 460 22.27 -21.83 -0.38
C LYS A 460 21.55 -22.93 0.42
N SER A 461 21.82 -24.20 0.11
CA SER A 461 21.17 -25.34 0.78
C SER A 461 21.62 -25.52 2.21
N SER A 462 22.89 -25.21 2.48
CA SER A 462 23.41 -25.22 3.84
C SER A 462 22.74 -24.13 4.67
N LEU A 463 22.57 -22.92 4.11
CA LEU A 463 21.93 -21.81 4.81
C LEU A 463 20.44 -22.09 5.09
N LEU A 464 19.69 -22.54 4.09
CA LEU A 464 18.27 -22.89 4.26
C LEU A 464 18.09 -23.96 5.36
N ASN A 465 18.92 -25.01 5.32
CA ASN A 465 18.87 -26.05 6.35
C ASN A 465 19.28 -25.55 7.74
N GLN A 466 20.22 -24.62 7.82
CA GLN A 466 20.64 -24.05 9.10
C GLN A 466 19.52 -23.18 9.70
N LEU A 467 18.90 -22.31 8.89
CA LEU A 467 17.75 -21.50 9.30
C LEU A 467 16.57 -22.37 9.74
N ALA A 468 16.29 -23.47 9.03
CA ALA A 468 15.22 -24.40 9.39
C ALA A 468 15.51 -25.28 10.64
N ARG A 469 16.75 -25.31 11.14
CA ARG A 469 17.15 -26.18 12.27
C ARG A 469 17.28 -25.45 13.61
N GLU A 470 17.45 -24.13 13.61
CA GLU A 470 17.73 -23.38 14.85
C GLU A 470 16.49 -23.22 15.74
N GLU A 471 15.27 -23.26 15.20
CA GLU A 471 14.03 -23.38 15.97
C GLU A 471 13.07 -24.33 15.26
N ARG A 472 11.95 -24.74 15.88
CA ARG A 472 11.04 -25.79 15.39
C ARG A 472 10.31 -25.40 14.09
N ALA A 473 11.04 -25.21 12.99
CA ALA A 473 10.48 -24.95 11.68
C ALA A 473 9.72 -26.19 11.21
N VAL A 474 8.39 -26.09 11.22
CA VAL A 474 7.55 -27.07 10.55
C VAL A 474 7.64 -26.77 9.06
N VAL A 475 8.51 -27.49 8.35
CA VAL A 475 8.52 -27.47 6.89
C VAL A 475 7.22 -28.14 6.44
N ASN A 476 6.25 -27.32 6.03
CA ASN A 476 5.02 -27.82 5.42
C ASN A 476 5.15 -27.64 3.91
N ASP A 477 5.29 -28.75 3.19
CA ASP A 477 5.22 -28.74 1.74
C ASP A 477 3.78 -28.40 1.36
N LEU A 478 3.55 -27.32 0.61
CA LEU A 478 2.28 -27.13 -0.09
C LEU A 478 2.15 -28.29 -1.10
N ALA A 479 1.43 -29.34 -0.70
CA ALA A 479 1.38 -30.61 -1.42
C ALA A 479 0.66 -30.46 -2.76
N GLY A 480 1.32 -30.79 -3.88
CA GLY A 480 0.64 -30.86 -5.18
C GLY A 480 1.51 -31.00 -6.43
N THR A 481 1.95 -32.23 -6.71
CA THR A 481 2.39 -32.76 -8.04
C THR A 481 3.83 -32.56 -8.53
N THR A 482 4.26 -33.51 -9.36
CA THR A 482 5.63 -34.00 -9.54
C THR A 482 6.40 -33.40 -10.71
N ARG A 483 6.52 -32.08 -10.86
CA ARG A 483 7.49 -31.52 -11.81
C ARG A 483 8.03 -30.11 -11.56
N ASP A 484 7.31 -29.28 -10.81
CA ASP A 484 7.61 -27.85 -10.63
C ASP A 484 8.14 -27.49 -9.24
N PRO A 485 8.80 -26.32 -9.08
CA PRO A 485 9.47 -25.95 -7.83
C PRO A 485 8.49 -25.72 -6.68
N VAL A 486 8.74 -26.41 -5.56
CA VAL A 486 8.00 -26.30 -4.29
C VAL A 486 8.57 -25.08 -3.55
N ASP A 487 7.72 -24.14 -3.12
CA ASP A 487 8.07 -23.10 -2.16
C ASP A 487 7.97 -23.69 -0.73
N GLU A 488 8.79 -23.23 0.21
CA GLU A 488 8.83 -23.77 1.57
C GLU A 488 8.56 -22.69 2.62
N ILE A 489 7.68 -22.98 3.57
CA ILE A 489 7.49 -22.15 4.77
C ILE A 489 8.56 -22.53 5.80
N VAL A 490 9.31 -21.54 6.27
CA VAL A 490 10.36 -21.71 7.28
C VAL A 490 10.08 -20.75 8.44
N ASN A 491 9.97 -21.29 9.64
CA ASN A 491 9.87 -20.49 10.86
C ASN A 491 11.28 -20.05 11.30
N ILE A 492 11.52 -18.74 11.39
CA ILE A 492 12.79 -18.13 11.81
C ILE A 492 12.47 -17.12 12.91
N ASP A 493 13.08 -17.27 14.08
CA ASP A 493 12.88 -16.39 15.25
C ASP A 493 11.38 -16.22 15.64
N GLY A 494 10.58 -17.27 15.47
CA GLY A 494 9.14 -17.28 15.77
C GLY A 494 8.23 -16.76 14.65
N GLU A 495 8.78 -16.28 13.53
CA GLU A 495 8.01 -15.78 12.38
C GLU A 495 8.08 -16.73 11.17
N ASP A 496 6.97 -16.87 10.45
CA ASP A 496 6.89 -17.73 9.26
C ASP A 496 7.28 -16.95 7.99
N TRP A 497 8.26 -17.49 7.25
CA TRP A 497 8.78 -16.94 6.00
C TRP A 497 8.54 -17.90 4.85
N LEU A 498 8.08 -17.39 3.69
CA LEU A 498 7.98 -18.22 2.49
C LEU A 498 9.25 -18.11 1.64
N PHE A 499 10.03 -19.18 1.58
CA PHE A 499 11.17 -19.30 0.69
C PHE A 499 10.74 -19.78 -0.70
N ILE A 500 11.02 -18.97 -1.71
CA ILE A 500 10.64 -19.22 -3.10
C ILE A 500 11.69 -20.09 -3.80
N ASP A 501 11.24 -21.07 -4.58
CA ASP A 501 12.08 -21.94 -5.44
C ASP A 501 13.17 -22.72 -4.68
N THR A 502 12.81 -23.37 -3.56
CA THR A 502 13.74 -24.19 -2.77
C THR A 502 14.05 -25.55 -3.41
N ALA A 503 13.25 -26.00 -4.39
CA ALA A 503 13.51 -27.25 -5.11
C ALA A 503 14.86 -27.23 -5.87
N GLY A 504 15.28 -26.06 -6.39
CA GLY A 504 16.61 -25.87 -6.99
C GLY A 504 17.76 -25.94 -5.96
N ILE A 505 17.44 -25.71 -4.69
CA ILE A 505 18.37 -25.76 -3.56
C ILE A 505 18.57 -27.22 -3.09
N LYS A 506 17.52 -28.06 -3.09
CA LYS A 506 17.58 -29.47 -2.65
C LYS A 506 18.03 -30.47 -3.73
N ARG A 507 17.73 -30.25 -5.02
CA ARG A 507 18.09 -31.19 -6.11
C ARG A 507 19.55 -31.05 -6.55
N ARG A 508 20.46 -31.67 -5.80
CA ARG A 508 21.91 -31.60 -6.05
C ARG A 508 22.63 -32.90 -6.38
N GLN A 509 21.93 -33.92 -6.90
CA GLN A 509 22.57 -35.22 -7.16
C GLN A 509 22.61 -35.77 -8.59
N HIS A 510 22.02 -35.14 -9.62
CA HIS A 510 22.20 -35.65 -10.98
C HIS A 510 22.59 -34.58 -12.01
N LYS A 511 23.78 -34.79 -12.59
CA LYS A 511 24.34 -34.10 -13.74
C LYS A 511 23.29 -33.94 -14.85
N LEU A 512 23.02 -32.71 -15.26
CA LEU A 512 22.45 -32.40 -16.56
C LEU A 512 23.38 -31.40 -17.26
N THR A 513 24.16 -31.91 -18.20
CA THR A 513 24.87 -31.10 -19.21
C THR A 513 23.83 -30.31 -20.01
N GLY A 514 23.94 -28.97 -20.03
CA GLY A 514 22.94 -28.05 -20.58
C GLY A 514 22.14 -27.24 -19.54
N ALA A 515 22.46 -27.38 -18.24
CA ALA A 515 21.70 -26.82 -17.12
C ALA A 515 21.94 -25.32 -16.80
N GLU A 516 22.92 -24.64 -17.40
CA GLU A 516 23.24 -23.25 -17.05
C GLU A 516 22.14 -22.27 -17.50
N TYR A 517 21.61 -22.45 -18.71
CA TYR A 517 20.52 -21.61 -19.25
C TYR A 517 19.22 -21.75 -18.43
N TYR A 518 18.89 -22.95 -17.95
CA TYR A 518 17.71 -23.16 -17.10
C TYR A 518 17.92 -22.65 -15.66
N SER A 519 19.17 -22.63 -15.17
CA SER A 519 19.49 -22.09 -13.85
C SER A 519 19.35 -20.57 -13.77
N SER A 520 19.66 -19.84 -14.85
CA SER A 520 19.50 -18.39 -14.90
C SER A 520 18.04 -17.97 -14.97
N LEU A 521 17.22 -18.66 -15.77
CA LEU A 521 15.77 -18.39 -15.86
C LEU A 521 15.04 -18.64 -14.54
N ARG A 522 15.41 -19.70 -13.81
CA ARG A 522 14.87 -19.97 -12.46
C ARG A 522 15.25 -18.90 -11.45
N THR A 523 16.52 -18.50 -11.45
CA THR A 523 17.01 -17.41 -10.60
C THR A 523 16.22 -16.12 -10.85
N GLN A 524 15.96 -15.81 -12.13
CA GLN A 524 15.16 -14.64 -12.50
C GLN A 524 13.70 -14.76 -12.06
N ALA A 525 13.06 -15.91 -12.27
CA ALA A 525 11.69 -16.14 -11.82
C ALA A 525 11.55 -16.07 -10.28
N ALA A 526 12.54 -16.55 -9.54
CA ALA A 526 12.58 -16.44 -8.08
C ALA A 526 12.67 -14.97 -7.62
N ILE A 527 13.55 -14.18 -8.25
CA ILE A 527 13.68 -12.73 -8.00
C ILE A 527 12.38 -11.99 -8.29
N GLU A 528 11.67 -12.34 -9.36
CA GLU A 528 10.42 -11.67 -9.73
C GLU A 528 9.24 -12.03 -8.80
N ARG A 529 9.33 -13.14 -8.07
CA ARG A 529 8.30 -13.59 -7.12
C ARG A 529 8.56 -13.15 -5.68
N CYS A 530 9.83 -12.94 -5.30
CA CYS A 530 10.18 -12.56 -3.94
C CYS A 530 9.89 -11.08 -3.66
N GLU A 531 9.80 -10.73 -2.38
CA GLU A 531 9.90 -9.36 -1.88
C GLU A 531 11.35 -9.05 -1.52
N LEU A 532 12.03 -10.05 -0.93
CA LEU A 532 13.41 -9.98 -0.49
C LEU A 532 14.29 -11.01 -1.22
N ALA A 533 15.38 -10.54 -1.83
CA ALA A 533 16.42 -11.37 -2.42
C ALA A 533 17.64 -11.46 -1.49
N LEU A 534 17.94 -12.66 -1.00
CA LEU A 534 19.17 -12.98 -0.28
C LEU A 534 20.22 -13.41 -1.29
N ILE A 535 21.19 -12.54 -1.56
CA ILE A 535 22.23 -12.77 -2.57
C ILE A 535 23.45 -13.35 -1.90
N LEU A 536 23.69 -14.64 -2.12
CA LEU A 536 24.75 -15.40 -1.46
C LEU A 536 26.03 -15.40 -2.30
N PHE A 537 27.11 -14.98 -1.65
CA PHE A 537 28.48 -15.04 -2.12
C PHE A 537 29.25 -16.11 -1.32
N ASP A 538 30.17 -16.80 -1.98
CA ASP A 538 31.20 -17.57 -1.30
C ASP A 538 32.35 -16.61 -0.96
N ALA A 539 32.50 -16.25 0.30
CA ALA A 539 33.51 -15.27 0.72
C ALA A 539 34.94 -15.73 0.40
N SER A 540 35.20 -17.04 0.41
CA SER A 540 36.52 -17.64 0.14
C SER A 540 36.92 -17.62 -1.34
N GLN A 541 36.01 -17.21 -2.22
CA GLN A 541 36.24 -17.15 -3.66
C GLN A 541 36.13 -15.70 -4.17
N PRO A 542 36.80 -15.36 -5.27
CA PRO A 542 36.56 -14.09 -5.95
C PRO A 542 35.09 -13.95 -6.39
N VAL A 543 34.57 -12.73 -6.29
CA VAL A 543 33.26 -12.34 -6.84
C VAL A 543 33.34 -12.47 -8.36
N SER A 544 32.35 -13.12 -8.96
CA SER A 544 32.29 -13.32 -10.41
C SER A 544 31.29 -12.37 -11.06
N ASP A 545 31.42 -12.17 -12.38
CA ASP A 545 30.46 -11.41 -13.19
C ASP A 545 29.03 -11.94 -13.06
N GLN A 546 28.87 -13.26 -12.85
CA GLN A 546 27.57 -13.87 -12.65
C GLN A 546 26.93 -13.42 -11.32
N ASP A 547 27.71 -13.25 -10.26
CA ASP A 547 27.20 -12.77 -8.98
C ASP A 547 26.73 -11.31 -9.11
N LEU A 548 27.52 -10.46 -9.78
CA LEU A 548 27.17 -9.07 -10.06
C LEU A 548 25.92 -8.95 -10.94
N LYS A 549 25.76 -9.85 -11.93
CA LYS A 549 24.57 -9.88 -12.80
C LYS A 549 23.30 -10.25 -12.04
N VAL A 550 23.36 -11.24 -11.15
CA VAL A 550 22.22 -11.62 -10.30
C VAL A 550 21.83 -10.46 -9.38
N MET A 551 22.83 -9.78 -8.81
CA MET A 551 22.63 -8.58 -8.01
C MET A 551 21.96 -7.44 -8.79
N SER A 552 22.48 -7.10 -9.97
CA SER A 552 21.83 -6.09 -10.83
C SER A 552 20.39 -6.48 -11.14
N THR A 553 20.13 -7.75 -11.48
CA THR A 553 18.78 -8.23 -11.79
C THR A 553 17.81 -8.04 -10.62
N ALA A 554 18.26 -8.25 -9.38
CA ALA A 554 17.43 -8.02 -8.19
C ALA A 554 17.18 -6.53 -7.92
N VAL A 555 18.18 -5.66 -8.13
CA VAL A 555 18.04 -4.20 -8.02
C VAL A 555 17.06 -3.68 -9.07
N ASP A 556 17.24 -4.11 -10.32
CA ASP A 556 16.42 -3.72 -11.46
C ASP A 556 14.97 -4.21 -11.28
N ALA A 557 14.77 -5.39 -10.66
CA ALA A 557 13.45 -5.90 -10.30
C ALA A 557 12.80 -5.19 -9.10
N GLY A 558 13.48 -4.20 -8.48
CA GLY A 558 12.94 -3.41 -7.39
C GLY A 558 12.76 -4.20 -6.09
N ARG A 559 13.55 -5.26 -5.87
CA ARG A 559 13.43 -6.10 -4.68
C ARG A 559 14.26 -5.56 -3.53
N ALA A 560 13.81 -5.79 -2.30
CA ALA A 560 14.68 -5.67 -1.15
C ALA A 560 15.85 -6.65 -1.30
N ILE A 561 17.05 -6.27 -0.88
CA ILE A 561 18.28 -7.03 -1.07
C ILE A 561 19.08 -7.07 0.23
N VAL A 562 19.53 -8.26 0.58
CA VAL A 562 20.57 -8.49 1.59
C VAL A 562 21.71 -9.27 0.95
N LEU A 563 22.94 -8.78 1.10
CA LEU A 563 24.15 -9.39 0.56
C LEU A 563 24.77 -10.30 1.62
N VAL A 564 24.77 -11.60 1.35
CA VAL A 564 25.17 -12.64 2.30
C VAL A 564 26.52 -13.23 1.90
N PHE A 565 27.56 -12.94 2.67
CA PHE A 565 28.90 -13.50 2.49
C PHE A 565 29.06 -14.76 3.34
N ASN A 566 28.83 -15.92 2.72
CA ASN A 566 28.87 -17.21 3.38
C ASN A 566 30.28 -17.82 3.37
N LYS A 567 30.49 -18.86 4.20
CA LYS A 567 31.77 -19.55 4.42
C LYS A 567 32.84 -18.64 5.04
N TRP A 568 32.42 -17.72 5.89
CA TRP A 568 33.33 -16.81 6.59
C TRP A 568 34.34 -17.56 7.48
N ASP A 569 34.03 -18.77 7.93
CA ASP A 569 34.92 -19.66 8.67
C ASP A 569 36.14 -20.13 7.87
N ALA A 570 36.07 -20.09 6.54
CA ALA A 570 37.14 -20.51 5.65
C ALA A 570 38.09 -19.36 5.24
N MET A 571 37.84 -18.14 5.71
CA MET A 571 38.56 -16.93 5.31
C MET A 571 39.81 -16.70 6.16
N ASP A 572 40.94 -16.46 5.51
CA ASP A 572 42.13 -15.92 6.18
C ASP A 572 42.12 -14.37 6.21
N GLU A 573 43.16 -13.77 6.79
CA GLU A 573 43.27 -12.31 6.90
C GLU A 573 43.46 -11.63 5.54
N PHE A 574 44.13 -12.30 4.59
CA PHE A 574 44.36 -11.79 3.26
C PHE A 574 43.06 -11.74 2.45
N ASP A 575 42.25 -12.79 2.51
CA ASP A 575 40.96 -12.87 1.85
C ASP A 575 39.99 -11.79 2.36
N LYS A 576 39.99 -11.53 3.67
CA LYS A 576 39.18 -10.45 4.27
C LYS A 576 39.59 -9.09 3.74
N GLN A 577 40.89 -8.78 3.71
CA GLN A 577 41.38 -7.51 3.17
C GLN A 577 41.07 -7.35 1.68
N ARG A 578 41.14 -8.44 0.90
CA ARG A 578 40.74 -8.44 -0.50
C ARG A 578 39.26 -8.09 -0.66
N LEU A 579 38.40 -8.70 0.15
CA LEU A 579 36.96 -8.43 0.10
C LEU A 579 36.63 -6.98 0.46
N GLU A 580 37.29 -6.39 1.48
CA GLU A 580 37.08 -4.98 1.82
C GLU A 580 37.49 -4.03 0.69
N ARG A 581 38.53 -4.35 -0.08
CA ARG A 581 38.89 -3.57 -1.27
C ARG A 581 37.83 -3.69 -2.36
N LEU A 582 37.36 -4.91 -2.64
CA LEU A 582 36.31 -5.15 -3.62
C LEU A 582 35.00 -4.48 -3.25
N TRP A 583 34.63 -4.47 -1.97
CA TRP A 583 33.44 -3.80 -1.45
C TRP A 583 33.41 -2.32 -1.86
N ASN A 584 34.55 -1.63 -1.75
CA ASN A 584 34.66 -0.22 -2.09
C ASN A 584 34.73 0.07 -3.61
N THR A 585 34.92 -0.95 -4.47
CA THR A 585 35.07 -0.75 -5.93
C THR A 585 33.92 -1.33 -6.74
N GLU A 586 33.52 -2.58 -6.46
CA GLU A 586 32.55 -3.32 -7.26
C GLU A 586 31.10 -3.19 -6.75
N PHE A 587 30.92 -2.84 -5.47
CA PHE A 587 29.60 -2.78 -4.82
C PHE A 587 29.06 -1.35 -4.65
N ASP A 588 29.70 -0.33 -5.26
CA ASP A 588 29.33 1.09 -5.15
C ASP A 588 27.82 1.35 -5.41
N ARG A 589 27.22 0.61 -6.34
CA ARG A 589 25.80 0.73 -6.70
C ARG A 589 24.82 0.14 -5.68
N VAL A 590 25.30 -0.66 -4.73
CA VAL A 590 24.49 -1.38 -3.74
C VAL A 590 25.02 -1.21 -2.32
N MET A 591 25.80 -0.15 -2.06
CA MET A 591 26.31 0.15 -0.72
C MET A 591 25.21 0.38 0.31
N TRP A 592 23.99 0.65 -0.15
CA TRP A 592 22.79 0.75 0.68
C TRP A 592 22.23 -0.62 1.10
N ALA A 593 22.66 -1.72 0.51
CA ALA A 593 22.22 -3.06 0.88
C ALA A 593 22.97 -3.57 2.11
N GLU A 594 22.25 -4.23 3.01
CA GLU A 594 22.83 -4.78 4.23
C GLU A 594 23.80 -5.93 3.92
N ARG A 595 25.00 -5.87 4.50
CA ARG A 595 26.06 -6.89 4.36
C ARG A 595 26.08 -7.80 5.57
N VAL A 596 25.76 -9.08 5.36
CA VAL A 596 25.80 -10.10 6.41
C VAL A 596 26.92 -11.11 6.12
N ASN A 597 27.94 -11.11 6.96
CA ASN A 597 29.00 -12.12 6.94
C ASN A 597 28.61 -13.28 7.88
N LEU A 598 28.50 -14.50 7.37
CA LEU A 598 28.06 -15.67 8.14
C LEU A 598 28.76 -16.98 7.74
N SER A 599 28.56 -18.03 8.54
CA SER A 599 28.87 -19.40 8.14
C SER A 599 27.67 -20.30 8.34
N ALA A 600 27.05 -20.69 7.23
CA ALA A 600 25.95 -21.64 7.22
C ALA A 600 26.36 -23.04 7.73
N LYS A 601 27.65 -23.36 7.75
CA LYS A 601 28.16 -24.65 8.24
C LYS A 601 28.21 -24.70 9.77
N THR A 602 28.60 -23.60 10.41
CA THR A 602 28.79 -23.53 11.86
C THR A 602 27.61 -22.89 12.58
N GLY A 603 26.69 -22.24 11.86
CA GLY A 603 25.63 -21.40 12.43
C GLY A 603 26.13 -20.02 12.87
N TRP A 604 27.40 -19.67 12.60
CA TRP A 604 27.94 -18.40 13.03
C TRP A 604 27.25 -17.22 12.32
N HIS A 605 26.66 -16.32 13.11
CA HIS A 605 25.96 -15.10 12.69
C HIS A 605 24.70 -15.29 11.81
N THR A 606 24.06 -16.45 11.84
CA THR A 606 22.76 -16.66 11.18
C THR A 606 21.67 -15.75 11.76
N ASN A 607 21.66 -15.53 13.07
CA ASN A 607 20.74 -14.60 13.76
C ASN A 607 20.87 -13.12 13.36
N ARG A 608 21.96 -12.71 12.69
CA ARG A 608 22.07 -11.35 12.13
C ARG A 608 21.33 -11.23 10.81
N LEU A 609 21.07 -12.35 10.13
CA LEU A 609 20.39 -12.37 8.86
C LEU A 609 18.94 -11.91 9.02
N THR A 610 18.19 -12.43 10.00
CA THR A 610 16.78 -12.06 10.25
C THR A 610 16.63 -10.55 10.42
N ARG A 611 17.43 -9.92 11.29
CA ARG A 611 17.41 -8.46 11.48
C ARG A 611 17.70 -7.66 10.21
N ALA A 612 18.59 -8.16 9.36
CA ALA A 612 18.86 -7.52 8.07
C ALA A 612 17.70 -7.72 7.08
N MET A 613 17.02 -8.87 7.14
CA MET A 613 15.81 -9.15 6.36
C MET A 613 14.69 -8.20 6.74
N ASP A 614 14.40 -8.06 8.04
CA ASP A 614 13.35 -7.19 8.57
C ASP A 614 13.59 -5.74 8.18
N LYS A 615 14.80 -5.23 8.44
CA LYS A 615 15.18 -3.85 8.13
C LYS A 615 15.08 -3.53 6.64
N ALA A 616 15.49 -4.46 5.78
CA ALA A 616 15.37 -4.31 4.33
C ALA A 616 13.90 -4.24 3.88
N LEU A 617 13.05 -5.05 4.50
CA LEU A 617 11.63 -5.13 4.20
C LEU A 617 10.81 -3.97 4.77
N GLU A 618 11.10 -3.53 5.99
CA GLU A 618 10.56 -2.30 6.58
C GLU A 618 10.89 -1.09 5.70
N SER A 619 12.14 -0.97 5.28
CA SER A 619 12.58 0.07 4.35
C SER A 619 11.87 -0.02 2.99
N TRP A 620 11.62 -1.23 2.50
CA TRP A 620 10.86 -1.50 1.27
C TRP A 620 9.35 -1.30 1.44
N ASP A 621 8.84 -1.16 2.65
CA ASP A 621 7.44 -0.82 2.91
C ASP A 621 7.24 0.66 3.24
N GLN A 622 8.35 1.38 3.51
CA GLN A 622 8.36 2.72 4.05
C GLN A 622 7.70 3.75 3.12
N ARG A 623 6.72 4.47 3.66
CA ARG A 623 6.06 5.64 3.04
C ARG A 623 6.57 6.93 3.69
N ILE A 624 6.94 7.90 2.88
CA ILE A 624 7.25 9.27 3.29
C ILE A 624 6.04 10.15 2.98
N PRO A 625 5.49 10.88 3.96
CA PRO A 625 4.45 11.87 3.72
C PRO A 625 4.91 12.94 2.72
N THR A 626 4.03 13.31 1.79
CA THR A 626 4.37 14.25 0.71
C THR A 626 4.79 15.62 1.20
N GLY A 627 4.15 16.20 2.23
CA GLY A 627 4.62 17.47 2.81
C GLY A 627 6.05 17.38 3.33
N LYS A 628 6.37 16.31 4.07
CA LYS A 628 7.73 16.05 4.59
C LYS A 628 8.74 15.91 3.44
N LEU A 629 8.39 15.18 2.39
CA LEU A 629 9.22 15.01 1.19
C LEU A 629 9.48 16.35 0.49
N ASN A 630 8.46 17.17 0.27
CA ASN A 630 8.60 18.45 -0.43
C ASN A 630 9.37 19.48 0.40
N ALA A 631 9.12 19.54 1.71
CA ALA A 631 9.90 20.39 2.62
C ALA A 631 11.39 20.02 2.59
N PHE A 632 11.69 18.72 2.63
CA PHE A 632 13.04 18.20 2.50
C PHE A 632 13.67 18.55 1.13
N LEU A 633 12.97 18.28 0.03
CA LEU A 633 13.47 18.58 -1.32
C LEU A 633 13.74 20.08 -1.52
N GLY A 634 12.87 20.94 -0.99
CA GLY A 634 13.06 22.39 -1.00
C GLY A 634 14.34 22.79 -0.25
N LYS A 635 14.61 22.20 0.91
CA LYS A 635 15.83 22.44 1.70
C LYS A 635 17.09 22.02 0.95
N ILE A 636 17.14 20.81 0.39
CA ILE A 636 18.33 20.34 -0.34
C ILE A 636 18.55 21.12 -1.63
N GLN A 637 17.48 21.52 -2.32
CA GLN A 637 17.57 22.32 -3.53
C GLN A 637 18.08 23.73 -3.24
N ALA A 638 17.68 24.33 -2.10
CA ALA A 638 18.20 25.62 -1.67
C ALA A 638 19.68 25.55 -1.27
N ALA A 639 20.09 24.50 -0.57
CA ALA A 639 21.47 24.29 -0.14
C ALA A 639 22.41 23.95 -1.31
N HIS A 640 21.98 23.08 -2.21
CA HIS A 640 22.71 22.65 -3.40
C HIS A 640 21.82 22.77 -4.64
N PRO A 641 21.77 23.95 -5.26
CA PRO A 641 20.96 24.17 -6.45
C PRO A 641 21.48 23.41 -7.67
N HIS A 642 20.57 22.97 -8.56
CA HIS A 642 20.96 22.29 -9.80
C HIS A 642 21.87 23.17 -10.67
N PRO A 643 22.92 22.63 -11.33
CA PRO A 643 23.77 23.39 -12.23
C PRO A 643 22.99 24.14 -13.33
N LEU A 644 23.45 25.34 -13.68
CA LEU A 644 22.87 26.14 -14.76
C LEU A 644 23.30 25.58 -16.14
N ARG A 645 22.33 25.28 -17.00
CA ARG A 645 22.57 25.01 -18.43
C ARG A 645 21.54 25.73 -19.29
N GLY A 646 21.98 26.31 -20.41
CA GLY A 646 21.09 27.01 -21.34
C GLY A 646 20.40 28.27 -20.76
N GLY A 647 20.96 28.87 -19.71
CA GLY A 647 20.47 30.13 -19.13
C GLY A 647 19.27 30.01 -18.18
N LYS A 648 18.73 28.80 -17.94
CA LYS A 648 17.67 28.56 -16.95
C LYS A 648 18.08 27.44 -15.99
N GLN A 649 17.78 27.65 -14.71
CA GLN A 649 17.99 26.64 -13.68
C GLN A 649 16.75 25.77 -13.58
N PRO A 650 16.84 24.44 -13.78
CA PRO A 650 15.76 23.53 -13.45
C PRO A 650 15.38 23.67 -11.98
N ARG A 651 14.08 23.76 -11.69
CA ARG A 651 13.56 23.77 -10.33
C ARG A 651 12.66 22.59 -10.09
N ILE A 652 12.80 21.96 -8.92
CA ILE A 652 11.81 21.03 -8.39
C ILE A 652 10.58 21.86 -8.03
N LEU A 653 9.43 21.46 -8.57
CA LEU A 653 8.14 22.07 -8.31
C LEU A 653 7.44 21.32 -7.18
N PHE A 654 7.46 19.99 -7.28
CA PHE A 654 6.74 19.09 -6.42
C PHE A 654 7.35 17.69 -6.54
N ALA A 655 7.21 16.87 -5.51
CA ALA A 655 7.45 15.44 -5.61
C ALA A 655 6.47 14.65 -4.76
N THR A 656 6.22 13.41 -5.15
CA THR A 656 5.45 12.44 -4.35
C THR A 656 6.13 11.08 -4.40
N GLN A 657 5.86 10.25 -3.40
CA GLN A 657 6.22 8.84 -3.43
C GLN A 657 5.05 8.05 -4.05
N ALA A 658 5.17 7.68 -5.31
CA ALA A 658 4.14 6.96 -6.07
C ALA A 658 4.02 5.48 -5.68
N SER A 659 5.08 4.86 -5.17
CA SER A 659 5.05 3.47 -4.68
C SER A 659 5.99 3.31 -3.50
N THR A 660 5.68 2.38 -2.60
CA THR A 660 6.59 1.96 -1.53
C THR A 660 7.39 0.71 -1.90
N ARG A 661 6.91 -0.11 -2.85
CA ARG A 661 7.39 -1.48 -3.10
C ARG A 661 7.91 -1.69 -4.53
N PRO A 662 9.10 -1.21 -4.92
CA PRO A 662 10.05 -0.44 -4.12
C PRO A 662 9.69 1.06 -3.99
N PRO A 663 10.39 1.82 -3.12
CA PRO A 663 10.19 3.25 -2.97
C PRO A 663 10.44 3.98 -4.30
N ARG A 664 9.37 4.49 -4.89
CA ARG A 664 9.39 5.21 -6.17
C ARG A 664 8.97 6.66 -5.96
N PHE A 665 9.90 7.58 -6.17
CA PHE A 665 9.70 9.01 -6.10
C PHE A 665 9.52 9.60 -7.49
N VAL A 666 8.42 10.32 -7.68
CA VAL A 666 8.14 11.06 -8.92
C VAL A 666 8.39 12.53 -8.62
N ILE A 667 9.37 13.13 -9.30
CA ILE A 667 9.75 14.53 -9.14
C ILE A 667 9.27 15.32 -10.34
N PHE A 668 8.44 16.32 -10.10
CA PHE A 668 8.00 17.28 -11.10
C PHE A 668 8.97 18.46 -11.11
N ALA A 669 9.56 18.75 -12.27
CA ALA A 669 10.57 19.80 -12.39
C ALA A 669 10.32 20.69 -13.62
N THR A 670 10.76 21.94 -13.57
CA THR A 670 10.66 22.87 -14.72
C THR A 670 11.61 22.55 -15.87
N GLY A 671 12.45 21.53 -15.73
CA GLY A 671 13.49 21.17 -16.67
C GLY A 671 14.17 19.86 -16.28
N PHE A 672 15.00 19.35 -17.18
CA PHE A 672 15.72 18.09 -16.97
C PHE A 672 16.67 18.19 -15.77
N LEU A 673 16.57 17.23 -14.84
CA LEU A 673 17.54 17.04 -13.77
C LEU A 673 18.63 16.06 -14.25
N GLU A 674 19.89 16.49 -14.21
CA GLU A 674 21.03 15.67 -14.65
C GLU A 674 21.26 14.46 -13.74
N HIS A 675 21.87 13.42 -14.30
CA HIS A 675 22.12 12.17 -13.58
C HIS A 675 22.95 12.35 -12.30
N GLY A 676 23.90 13.29 -12.30
CA GLY A 676 24.66 13.66 -11.10
C GLY A 676 23.77 14.27 -10.00
N TYR A 677 22.82 15.12 -10.37
CA TYR A 677 21.89 15.72 -9.43
C TYR A 677 20.85 14.72 -8.92
N ARG A 678 20.39 13.78 -9.76
CA ARG A 678 19.53 12.67 -9.33
C ARG A 678 20.20 11.79 -8.29
N ARG A 679 21.49 11.46 -8.49
CA ARG A 679 22.30 10.72 -7.49
C ARG A 679 22.48 11.52 -6.19
N TYR A 680 22.62 12.84 -6.28
CA TYR A 680 22.63 13.70 -5.11
C TYR A 680 21.31 13.62 -4.34
N ILE A 681 20.17 13.73 -5.02
CA ILE A 681 18.83 13.58 -4.40
C ILE A 681 18.69 12.19 -3.78
N GLU A 682 19.04 11.13 -4.49
CA GLU A 682 18.97 9.76 -3.98
C GLU A 682 19.80 9.59 -2.70
N ARG A 683 21.06 10.05 -2.71
CA ARG A 683 21.93 9.99 -1.53
C ARG A 683 21.33 10.77 -0.36
N SER A 684 20.84 11.98 -0.60
CA SER A 684 20.24 12.79 0.45
C SER A 684 18.94 12.19 0.98
N LEU A 685 18.12 11.55 0.13
CA LEU A 685 16.95 10.78 0.58
C LEU A 685 17.36 9.64 1.50
N ARG A 686 18.43 8.92 1.16
CA ARG A 686 18.96 7.85 2.02
C ARG A 686 19.51 8.36 3.35
N GLU A 687 20.23 9.48 3.32
CA GLU A 687 20.78 10.12 4.52
C GLU A 687 19.68 10.59 5.50
N GLU A 688 18.58 11.15 4.99
CA GLU A 688 17.50 11.69 5.82
C GLU A 688 16.48 10.62 6.26
N PHE A 689 16.13 9.70 5.36
CA PHE A 689 15.00 8.79 5.57
C PHE A 689 15.39 7.30 5.66
N GLY A 690 16.66 6.95 5.43
CA GLY A 690 17.14 5.57 5.51
C GLY A 690 17.09 4.84 4.16
N PHE A 691 16.19 3.87 4.03
CA PHE A 691 16.12 2.94 2.88
C PHE A 691 17.26 1.91 2.79
N GLU A 692 17.72 1.44 3.93
CA GLU A 692 18.72 0.37 3.99
C GLU A 692 18.11 -0.95 3.48
N GLY A 693 18.83 -1.68 2.64
CA GLY A 693 18.34 -2.92 2.04
C GLY A 693 17.30 -2.76 0.93
N THR A 694 16.89 -1.54 0.53
CA THR A 694 15.98 -1.33 -0.60
C THR A 694 16.53 -0.40 -1.69
N PRO A 695 16.30 -0.72 -2.98
CA PRO A 695 16.56 0.23 -4.06
C PRO A 695 15.55 1.39 -3.98
N ILE A 696 15.99 2.59 -4.37
CA ILE A 696 15.12 3.75 -4.55
C ILE A 696 15.02 4.03 -6.05
N GLN A 697 13.81 4.29 -6.54
CA GLN A 697 13.57 4.68 -7.92
C GLN A 697 13.17 6.16 -7.98
N ILE A 698 13.83 6.94 -8.82
CA ILE A 698 13.53 8.36 -9.03
C ILE A 698 13.19 8.60 -10.49
N SER A 699 11.94 8.98 -10.78
CA SER A 699 11.50 9.46 -12.08
C SER A 699 11.35 10.99 -12.06
N VAL A 700 11.64 11.64 -13.18
CA VAL A 700 11.56 13.10 -13.30
C VAL A 700 10.61 13.45 -14.44
N ASN A 701 9.50 14.10 -14.11
CA ASN A 701 8.53 14.60 -15.08
C ASN A 701 8.79 16.09 -15.31
N ILE A 702 9.10 16.45 -16.56
CA ILE A 702 9.43 17.83 -16.93
C ILE A 702 8.14 18.58 -17.27
N ARG A 703 7.98 19.78 -16.70
CA ARG A 703 6.80 20.64 -16.90
C ARG A 703 7.15 21.94 -17.59
N GLU A 704 6.43 22.22 -18.68
CA GLU A 704 6.43 23.52 -19.31
C GLU A 704 5.35 24.42 -18.70
N LYS A 705 5.66 25.72 -18.58
CA LYS A 705 4.66 26.71 -18.16
C LYS A 705 3.66 26.91 -19.29
N LYS A 706 2.36 26.94 -18.97
CA LYS A 706 1.32 27.32 -19.95
C LYS A 706 1.67 28.66 -20.56
N LYS A 707 1.71 28.74 -21.90
CA LYS A 707 1.86 30.03 -22.59
C LYS A 707 0.62 30.87 -22.29
N ARG A 708 0.80 32.05 -21.67
CA ARG A 708 -0.28 33.05 -21.59
C ARG A 708 -0.75 33.35 -23.02
N LYS A 709 -2.00 32.99 -23.32
CA LYS A 709 -2.67 33.40 -24.56
C LYS A 709 -2.98 34.89 -24.53
#